data_AF-A0AAF1BLA6-F1
#
_entry.id   AF-A0AAF1BLA6-F1
#
_cell.length_a   1.000
_cell.length_b   1.000
_cell.length_c   1.000
_cell.angle_alpha   90.00
_cell.angle_beta   90.00
_cell.angle_gamma   90.00
#
_symmetry.space_group_name_H-M   'P 1'
#
loop_
_entity.id
_entity.type
_entity.pdbx_description
1 polymer ?
#
loop_
_entity_poly.entity_id
_entity_poly.type
_entity_poly.pdbx_seq_one_letter_code
_entity_poly.pdbx_strand_id
1 'polypeptide(L)'
;MPIAVTPAEPTAAPLPKWQRPAKTTTDLPWAKIKVLDLANFDQPGGKAQLAEELRGAVHDTGFFSLINTGFTPEEVQQQYDIGQAFFALPKDEKDAPGLRCDFTRGHYFGYRPAHEKTLQGTNVLDNIESLNIAKFIPAYEHEPFHPFFEAHRKDIEAFSRKSQALAAKVFTLFSLILELPEDYFSSRHAYDDASEDHLRYMIYRPRPLAEDEKVGRTWSRAHTDFGSLTLLWSQDVAGLQIKTGSGEWQYVPPVDGGIVCNVGDTLDFWSAGYLKSTTHRVTRPPEDQAHIHRLGLFYFVRPGDDVDIKPAPSPLLRRLGLIGAEEDTATAVRGIDYVRARVKNYHDTTDYDDRKGKTFKVGDLEIEDEAAMRLDATDLRYITADEFRVLTATEIGSKNHEVVPSHLIAQLSGLTGGNVNKLCGQLAKRNLIARVVNARYDGYRLTYGGLDYLSLRTFTRRKPASVASVGKKIGVGKESDIYLVRDDAEEKRVLKLHRLGRISFRAIKSKRDYLGKRSSASWMYMSRLSAQKEFTYMKILYDHGFPVPTPIDQSRHCVVMSLIDADPMRAVMQVDDVADLYGQLMELIMRFARSGLIHGDFNEFNILVPRKGKGNGGDPIVIDFPQMVSTRHENAEFFFNRDVNCIRRFFRKRFRFEGATWPVWKDVLAEEEAYEAQERRLKEEAKRADGKAEGEEKAEGAEEATEETAAKVVGDAEEAAEDEEPELRVRLDLLVEASGFGRQLQRELEDYMLEIGDMPNPEVEDNEEEDSEDEDDDEEEEEDDEEADAAAADPDAESSSAAAKLEALRIHRALGNDGNPEDELPEETYTESEEESDSESDSGHSGVAQSDYTQYVRAPRAPRARPNVSKLGAVDELREIVAKDIEQQQRGKSGHHARKGLRKVGNAKGHKWKSSASYLTGQNSAW
;
A
#
# COMPACT_ATOMS: atom_id res chain seq x y z
N MET A 1 68.07 -26.94 41.41
CA MET A 1 67.29 -26.52 40.22
C MET A 1 66.17 -27.53 40.02
N PRO A 2 64.97 -27.32 40.57
CA PRO A 2 63.85 -28.17 40.23
C PRO A 2 63.41 -27.83 38.79
N ILE A 3 63.32 -28.86 37.96
CA ILE A 3 62.83 -28.77 36.58
C ILE A 3 61.35 -28.42 36.67
N ALA A 4 60.98 -27.24 36.15
CA ALA A 4 59.60 -26.83 36.01
C ALA A 4 58.93 -27.80 35.03
N VAL A 5 58.04 -28.65 35.56
CA VAL A 5 57.10 -29.43 34.73
C VAL A 5 56.10 -28.42 34.19
N THR A 6 56.23 -28.08 32.92
CA THR A 6 55.17 -27.40 32.17
C THR A 6 53.90 -28.25 32.25
N PRO A 7 52.76 -27.69 32.69
CA PRO A 7 51.51 -28.44 32.69
C PRO A 7 51.19 -28.82 31.24
N ALA A 8 50.95 -30.10 30.99
CA ALA A 8 50.52 -30.58 29.68
C ALA A 8 49.20 -29.90 29.30
N GLU A 9 49.13 -29.35 28.08
CA GLU A 9 47.88 -28.84 27.53
C GLU A 9 46.81 -29.95 27.61
N PRO A 10 45.59 -29.64 28.08
CA PRO A 10 44.51 -30.62 28.15
C PRO A 10 44.23 -31.10 26.72
N THR A 11 44.60 -32.34 26.43
CA THR A 11 44.30 -32.98 25.15
C THR A 11 42.80 -33.26 25.15
N ALA A 12 42.05 -32.42 24.44
CA ALA A 12 40.62 -32.58 24.25
C ALA A 12 40.33 -34.01 23.73
N ALA A 13 39.30 -34.65 24.26
CA ALA A 13 38.84 -35.92 23.73
C ALA A 13 38.56 -35.76 22.22
N PRO A 14 38.93 -36.74 21.37
CA PRO A 14 38.71 -36.61 19.93
C PRO A 14 37.22 -36.44 19.65
N LEU A 15 36.86 -35.34 18.98
CA LEU A 15 35.49 -35.04 18.62
C LEU A 15 34.94 -36.09 17.64
N PRO A 16 33.67 -36.49 17.76
CA PRO A 16 33.02 -37.31 16.75
C PRO A 16 33.01 -36.58 15.41
N LYS A 17 33.39 -37.29 14.34
CA LYS A 17 33.38 -36.74 12.99
C LYS A 17 31.95 -36.61 12.47
N TRP A 18 31.54 -35.39 12.17
CA TRP A 18 30.27 -35.11 11.53
C TRP A 18 30.26 -35.68 10.11
N GLN A 19 29.26 -36.51 9.80
CA GLN A 19 29.12 -37.07 8.47
C GLN A 19 28.23 -36.16 7.64
N ARG A 20 28.77 -35.62 6.53
CA ARG A 20 27.99 -34.84 5.58
C ARG A 20 26.84 -35.70 5.04
N PRO A 21 25.57 -35.24 5.16
CA PRO A 21 24.42 -35.94 4.60
C PRO A 21 24.55 -36.12 3.09
N ALA A 22 23.91 -37.15 2.52
CA ALA A 22 23.84 -37.29 1.07
C ALA A 22 22.89 -36.22 0.48
N LYS A 23 23.19 -35.75 -0.74
CA LYS A 23 22.30 -34.87 -1.51
C LYS A 23 20.96 -35.55 -1.76
N THR A 24 19.88 -34.75 -1.78
CA THR A 24 18.54 -35.26 -2.06
C THR A 24 18.48 -35.84 -3.47
N THR A 25 17.73 -36.94 -3.58
CA THR A 25 17.34 -37.59 -4.82
C THR A 25 16.05 -37.02 -5.40
N THR A 26 15.35 -36.17 -4.63
CA THR A 26 14.10 -35.53 -5.04
C THR A 26 14.39 -34.34 -5.96
N ASP A 27 13.69 -34.26 -7.09
CA ASP A 27 13.76 -33.08 -7.97
C ASP A 27 12.97 -31.92 -7.34
N LEU A 28 13.68 -30.85 -6.97
CA LEU A 28 13.13 -29.68 -6.29
C LEU A 28 13.24 -28.44 -7.19
N PRO A 29 12.38 -27.43 -7.00
CA PRO A 29 12.49 -26.16 -7.71
C PRO A 29 13.71 -25.37 -7.20
N TRP A 30 14.89 -25.66 -7.75
CA TRP A 30 16.15 -25.03 -7.37
C TRP A 30 16.24 -23.58 -7.85
N ALA A 31 16.70 -22.71 -6.96
CA ALA A 31 17.05 -21.33 -7.27
C ALA A 31 18.30 -21.28 -8.14
N LYS A 32 18.30 -20.40 -9.14
CA LYS A 32 19.46 -20.13 -9.99
C LYS A 32 20.42 -19.17 -9.31
N ILE A 33 21.07 -19.62 -8.22
CA ILE A 33 22.10 -18.82 -7.55
C ILE A 33 23.38 -18.80 -8.38
N LYS A 34 24.04 -17.65 -8.44
CA LYS A 34 25.36 -17.52 -9.08
C LYS A 34 26.45 -18.08 -8.17
N VAL A 35 27.45 -18.73 -8.76
CA VAL A 35 28.64 -19.20 -8.06
C VAL A 35 29.81 -18.32 -8.49
N LEU A 36 30.41 -17.59 -7.55
CA LEU A 36 31.53 -16.70 -7.77
C LEU A 36 32.83 -17.38 -7.30
N ASP A 37 33.85 -17.31 -8.15
CA ASP A 37 35.16 -17.90 -7.90
C ASP A 37 36.14 -16.84 -7.37
N LEU A 38 36.43 -16.90 -6.07
CA LEU A 38 37.33 -15.96 -5.41
C LEU A 38 38.82 -16.20 -5.70
N ALA A 39 39.19 -17.29 -6.39
CA ALA A 39 40.57 -17.45 -6.87
C ALA A 39 40.98 -16.31 -7.83
N ASN A 40 40.00 -15.69 -8.50
CA ASN A 40 40.22 -14.58 -9.40
C ASN A 40 40.31 -13.21 -8.70
N PHE A 41 40.03 -13.13 -7.39
CA PHE A 41 39.91 -11.84 -6.68
C PHE A 41 41.17 -10.99 -6.76
N ASP A 42 42.33 -11.60 -6.56
CA ASP A 42 43.63 -10.92 -6.54
C ASP A 42 44.28 -10.84 -7.94
N GLN A 43 43.60 -11.34 -8.99
CA GLN A 43 44.10 -11.26 -10.37
C GLN A 43 43.87 -9.86 -10.98
N PRO A 44 44.72 -9.40 -11.93
CA PRO A 44 44.52 -8.13 -12.61
C PRO A 44 43.12 -8.05 -13.26
N GLY A 45 42.31 -7.06 -12.86
CA GLY A 45 40.93 -6.89 -13.34
C GLY A 45 39.90 -7.85 -12.73
N GLY A 46 40.33 -8.81 -11.89
CA GLY A 46 39.46 -9.83 -11.32
C GLY A 46 38.39 -9.27 -10.37
N LYS A 47 38.73 -8.28 -9.55
CA LYS A 47 37.75 -7.58 -8.69
C LYS A 47 36.60 -6.96 -9.50
N ALA A 48 36.92 -6.30 -10.62
CA ALA A 48 35.92 -5.66 -11.47
C ALA A 48 34.98 -6.68 -12.14
N GLN A 49 35.54 -7.80 -12.61
CA GLN A 49 34.73 -8.89 -13.16
C GLN A 49 33.81 -9.51 -12.08
N LEU A 50 34.36 -9.84 -10.92
CA LEU A 50 33.59 -10.41 -9.80
C LEU A 50 32.51 -9.44 -9.29
N ALA A 51 32.79 -8.14 -9.30
CA ALA A 51 31.80 -7.12 -8.96
C ALA A 51 30.62 -7.12 -9.94
N GLU A 52 30.84 -7.29 -11.24
CA GLU A 52 29.76 -7.37 -12.23
C GLU A 52 28.96 -8.68 -12.10
N GLU A 53 29.64 -9.80 -11.84
CA GLU A 53 28.97 -11.09 -11.57
C GLU A 53 28.11 -11.02 -10.30
N LEU A 54 28.63 -10.39 -9.24
CA LEU A 54 27.92 -10.15 -7.98
C LEU A 54 26.72 -9.21 -8.20
N ARG A 55 26.91 -8.14 -8.99
CA ARG A 55 25.84 -7.19 -9.35
C ARG A 55 24.65 -7.93 -9.96
N GLY A 56 24.89 -8.83 -10.90
CA GLY A 56 23.82 -9.68 -11.48
C GLY A 56 23.16 -10.58 -10.43
N ALA A 57 23.95 -11.25 -9.60
CA ALA A 57 23.44 -12.19 -8.59
C ALA A 57 22.52 -11.53 -7.55
N VAL A 58 22.88 -10.32 -7.10
CA VAL A 58 22.12 -9.60 -6.07
C VAL A 58 20.77 -9.13 -6.59
N HIS A 59 20.68 -8.71 -7.86
CA HIS A 59 19.41 -8.30 -8.48
C HIS A 59 18.51 -9.47 -8.87
N ASP A 60 19.08 -10.62 -9.23
CA ASP A 60 18.31 -11.80 -9.64
C ASP A 60 17.74 -12.55 -8.43
N THR A 61 18.59 -12.88 -7.45
CA THR A 61 18.24 -13.78 -6.35
C THR A 61 18.57 -13.24 -4.96
N GLY A 62 19.44 -12.23 -4.84
CA GLY A 62 19.99 -11.74 -3.58
C GLY A 62 20.82 -12.75 -2.78
N PHE A 63 20.96 -13.96 -3.34
CA PHE A 63 21.76 -15.07 -2.85
C PHE A 63 22.78 -15.46 -3.91
N PHE A 64 23.99 -15.75 -3.47
CA PHE A 64 25.09 -16.23 -4.30
C PHE A 64 25.94 -17.22 -3.51
N SER A 65 26.77 -17.99 -4.18
CA SER A 65 27.71 -18.91 -3.54
C SER A 65 29.15 -18.53 -3.89
N LEU A 66 30.05 -18.62 -2.91
CA LEU A 66 31.47 -18.39 -3.07
C LEU A 66 32.21 -19.71 -3.06
N ILE A 67 33.12 -19.91 -4.02
CA ILE A 67 34.07 -21.02 -4.05
C ILE A 67 35.51 -20.50 -4.02
N ASN A 68 36.47 -21.39 -3.73
CA ASN A 68 37.89 -21.06 -3.62
C ASN A 68 38.15 -19.91 -2.61
N THR A 69 37.45 -19.95 -1.49
CA THR A 69 37.43 -18.90 -0.45
C THR A 69 38.65 -18.90 0.47
N GLY A 70 39.57 -19.86 0.30
CA GLY A 70 40.74 -20.06 1.14
C GLY A 70 40.49 -20.93 2.38
N PHE A 71 39.25 -21.38 2.61
CA PHE A 71 38.96 -22.39 3.63
C PHE A 71 39.26 -23.80 3.11
N THR A 72 39.96 -24.59 3.93
CA THR A 72 40.21 -26.00 3.67
C THR A 72 39.01 -26.84 4.09
N PRO A 73 38.76 -28.00 3.44
CA PRO A 73 37.71 -28.93 3.86
C PRO A 73 37.84 -29.34 5.33
N GLU A 74 39.07 -29.49 5.83
CA GLU A 74 39.39 -29.91 7.20
C GLU A 74 39.00 -28.83 8.23
N GLU A 75 39.29 -27.56 7.95
CA GLU A 75 38.87 -26.43 8.81
C GLU A 75 37.36 -26.39 8.96
N VAL A 76 36.62 -26.51 7.85
CA VAL A 76 35.16 -26.48 7.85
C VAL A 76 34.60 -27.72 8.56
N GLN A 77 35.17 -28.90 8.30
CA GLN A 77 34.78 -30.14 8.96
C GLN A 77 34.96 -30.06 10.48
N GLN A 78 36.07 -29.50 10.95
CA GLN A 78 36.34 -29.33 12.38
C GLN A 78 35.25 -28.48 13.06
N GLN A 79 34.77 -27.41 12.42
CA GLN A 79 33.66 -26.61 12.98
C GLN A 79 32.35 -27.42 13.04
N TYR A 80 32.03 -28.23 12.02
CA TYR A 80 30.86 -29.11 12.09
C TYR A 80 30.99 -30.19 13.18
N ASP A 81 32.20 -30.74 13.39
CA ASP A 81 32.48 -31.69 14.47
C ASP A 81 32.24 -31.05 15.84
N ILE A 82 32.74 -29.83 16.06
CA ILE A 82 32.54 -29.03 17.27
C ILE A 82 31.05 -28.76 17.51
N GLY A 83 30.34 -28.26 16.50
CA GLY A 83 28.91 -27.94 16.60
C GLY A 83 28.05 -29.18 16.88
N GLN A 84 28.33 -30.31 16.19
CA GLN A 84 27.64 -31.58 16.44
C GLN A 84 27.85 -32.07 17.87
N ALA A 85 29.09 -32.05 18.35
CA ALA A 85 29.44 -32.50 19.69
C ALA A 85 28.78 -31.64 20.77
N PHE A 86 28.75 -30.31 20.58
CA PHE A 86 28.03 -29.41 21.48
C PHE A 86 26.54 -29.76 21.56
N PHE A 87 25.84 -29.90 20.42
CA PHE A 87 24.41 -30.20 20.44
C PHE A 87 24.04 -31.61 20.95
N ALA A 88 25.03 -32.49 21.07
CA ALA A 88 24.91 -33.82 21.68
C ALA A 88 25.08 -33.82 23.21
N LEU A 89 25.54 -32.71 23.81
CA LEU A 89 25.62 -32.59 25.27
C LEU A 89 24.22 -32.68 25.92
N PRO A 90 24.15 -33.12 27.20
CA PRO A 90 22.91 -33.08 27.98
C PRO A 90 22.30 -31.68 28.03
N LYS A 91 20.96 -31.60 28.11
CA LYS A 91 20.24 -30.31 28.12
C LYS A 91 20.74 -29.40 29.24
N ASP A 92 20.87 -29.92 30.44
CA ASP A 92 21.25 -29.14 31.63
C ASP A 92 22.69 -28.59 31.56
N GLU A 93 23.57 -29.24 30.79
CA GLU A 93 24.93 -28.73 30.56
C GLU A 93 24.92 -27.58 29.55
N LYS A 94 24.22 -27.75 28.41
CA LYS A 94 24.10 -26.71 27.37
C LYS A 94 23.41 -25.45 27.87
N ASP A 95 22.46 -25.65 28.77
CA ASP A 95 21.51 -24.65 29.24
C ASP A 95 21.87 -24.08 30.62
N ALA A 96 23.17 -24.04 30.93
CA ALA A 96 23.64 -23.56 32.22
C ALA A 96 23.33 -22.05 32.41
N PRO A 97 23.05 -21.62 33.66
CA PRO A 97 22.73 -20.21 33.95
C PRO A 97 23.80 -19.24 33.45
N GLY A 98 23.37 -18.12 32.86
CA GLY A 98 24.26 -17.09 32.32
C GLY A 98 24.81 -17.39 30.92
N LEU A 99 24.49 -18.56 30.33
CA LEU A 99 24.92 -18.90 28.96
C LEU A 99 23.84 -18.66 27.90
N ARG A 100 22.62 -18.26 28.30
CA ARG A 100 21.49 -18.04 27.38
C ARG A 100 21.54 -16.67 26.71
N CYS A 101 20.94 -16.57 25.52
CA CYS A 101 20.63 -15.28 24.90
C CYS A 101 19.63 -14.48 25.74
N ASP A 102 19.78 -13.16 25.77
CA ASP A 102 18.85 -12.23 26.41
C ASP A 102 18.11 -11.40 25.35
N PHE A 103 16.99 -11.93 24.86
CA PHE A 103 16.19 -11.28 23.83
C PHE A 103 15.49 -10.00 24.30
N THR A 104 15.28 -9.82 25.61
CA THR A 104 14.57 -8.65 26.16
C THR A 104 15.37 -7.36 25.95
N ARG A 105 16.71 -7.48 25.97
CA ARG A 105 17.67 -6.42 25.68
C ARG A 105 18.17 -6.45 24.23
N GLY A 106 17.59 -7.30 23.38
CA GLY A 106 18.04 -7.50 21.99
C GLY A 106 19.40 -8.18 21.88
N HIS A 107 19.92 -8.76 22.96
CA HIS A 107 21.26 -9.31 23.04
C HIS A 107 21.27 -10.78 22.56
N TYR A 108 21.98 -11.03 21.45
CA TYR A 108 21.85 -12.30 20.73
C TYR A 108 23.01 -13.28 20.97
N PHE A 109 24.02 -12.95 21.78
CA PHE A 109 25.09 -13.90 22.10
C PHE A 109 24.63 -14.98 23.09
N GLY A 110 25.23 -16.18 23.00
CA GLY A 110 24.90 -17.31 23.85
C GLY A 110 23.98 -18.36 23.21
N TYR A 111 23.44 -19.21 24.06
CA TYR A 111 22.65 -20.40 23.72
C TYR A 111 21.15 -20.08 23.67
N ARG A 112 20.49 -20.58 22.61
CA ARG A 112 19.04 -20.58 22.45
C ARG A 112 18.56 -22.04 22.40
N PRO A 113 17.79 -22.49 23.41
CA PRO A 113 17.20 -23.82 23.41
C PRO A 113 16.08 -23.96 22.37
N ALA A 114 15.83 -25.21 21.96
CA ALA A 114 14.65 -25.58 21.19
C ALA A 114 13.43 -25.78 22.09
N HIS A 115 12.25 -25.73 21.47
CA HIS A 115 10.97 -26.09 22.06
C HIS A 115 10.46 -25.14 23.14
N GLU A 116 10.82 -23.86 23.08
CA GLU A 116 10.35 -22.84 24.03
C GLU A 116 9.29 -21.92 23.43
N LYS A 117 9.18 -21.85 22.09
CA LYS A 117 8.25 -20.95 21.41
C LYS A 117 7.28 -21.70 20.54
N THR A 118 6.04 -21.23 20.50
CA THR A 118 5.04 -21.72 19.55
C THR A 118 5.31 -21.18 18.16
N LEU A 119 4.70 -21.81 17.16
CA LEU A 119 4.77 -21.38 15.76
C LEU A 119 3.37 -21.08 15.23
N GLN A 120 3.23 -19.94 14.54
CA GLN A 120 2.06 -19.57 13.72
C GLN A 120 0.71 -19.65 14.46
N GLY A 121 0.65 -19.31 15.75
CA GLY A 121 -0.58 -19.39 16.55
C GLY A 121 -1.03 -20.82 16.84
N THR A 122 -0.12 -21.81 16.73
CA THR A 122 -0.41 -23.23 16.98
C THR A 122 0.30 -23.74 18.23
N ASN A 123 -0.12 -24.90 18.75
CA ASN A 123 0.58 -25.56 19.87
C ASN A 123 1.86 -26.31 19.45
N VAL A 124 2.33 -26.14 18.22
CA VAL A 124 3.56 -26.78 17.73
C VAL A 124 4.74 -25.93 18.15
N LEU A 125 5.67 -26.54 18.88
CA LEU A 125 6.87 -25.87 19.38
C LEU A 125 7.96 -25.81 18.30
N ASP A 126 8.77 -24.75 18.34
CA ASP A 126 9.93 -24.58 17.48
C ASP A 126 10.94 -25.73 17.66
N ASN A 127 11.61 -26.13 16.58
CA ASN A 127 12.54 -27.27 16.57
C ASN A 127 14.00 -26.84 16.35
N ILE A 128 14.30 -25.59 16.68
CA ILE A 128 15.57 -24.94 16.41
C ILE A 128 16.35 -24.79 17.69
N GLU A 129 17.59 -25.24 17.68
CA GLU A 129 18.54 -24.97 18.74
C GLU A 129 19.74 -24.23 18.13
N SER A 130 20.24 -23.18 18.78
CA SER A 130 21.36 -22.40 18.25
C SER A 130 22.28 -21.89 19.34
N LEU A 131 23.54 -21.64 18.97
CA LEU A 131 24.54 -21.00 19.79
C LEU A 131 25.24 -19.91 18.99
N ASN A 132 25.33 -18.72 19.56
CA ASN A 132 25.97 -17.55 18.95
C ASN A 132 27.21 -17.16 19.75
N ILE A 133 28.37 -17.26 19.12
CA ILE A 133 29.67 -16.93 19.71
C ILE A 133 30.10 -15.56 19.16
N ALA A 134 30.30 -14.60 20.07
CA ALA A 134 30.77 -13.26 19.75
C ALA A 134 32.20 -13.26 19.17
N LYS A 135 32.67 -12.08 18.74
CA LYS A 135 34.07 -11.90 18.31
C LYS A 135 35.04 -12.06 19.47
N PHE A 136 36.25 -12.49 19.16
CA PHE A 136 37.34 -12.65 20.13
C PHE A 136 38.10 -11.33 20.31
N ILE A 137 37.40 -10.34 20.87
CA ILE A 137 37.94 -9.00 21.17
C ILE A 137 37.80 -8.71 22.68
N PRO A 138 38.63 -7.81 23.25
CA PRO A 138 38.56 -7.49 24.69
C PRO A 138 37.18 -7.05 25.18
N ALA A 139 36.41 -6.36 24.33
CA ALA A 139 35.06 -5.91 24.67
C ALA A 139 34.07 -7.06 24.97
N TYR A 140 34.33 -8.27 24.45
CA TYR A 140 33.43 -9.43 24.59
C TYR A 140 34.00 -10.54 25.47
N GLU A 141 35.01 -10.24 26.30
CA GLU A 141 35.60 -11.22 27.23
C GLU A 141 34.57 -11.76 28.25
N HIS A 142 33.56 -10.96 28.56
CA HIS A 142 32.48 -11.31 29.51
C HIS A 142 31.20 -11.80 28.84
N GLU A 143 31.17 -11.90 27.52
CA GLU A 143 30.00 -12.40 26.81
C GLU A 143 29.81 -13.92 27.02
N PRO A 144 28.59 -14.44 26.92
CA PRO A 144 28.31 -15.87 27.08
C PRO A 144 29.21 -16.76 26.21
N PHE A 145 30.13 -17.47 26.85
CA PHE A 145 31.01 -18.45 26.20
C PHE A 145 30.98 -19.77 26.97
N HIS A 146 30.41 -20.81 26.35
CA HIS A 146 30.18 -22.07 27.04
C HIS A 146 31.50 -22.84 27.27
N PRO A 147 31.77 -23.38 28.48
CA PRO A 147 33.06 -24.01 28.83
C PRO A 147 33.53 -25.12 27.88
N PHE A 148 32.59 -25.86 27.27
CA PHE A 148 32.87 -26.85 26.21
C PHE A 148 33.80 -26.32 25.09
N PHE A 149 33.67 -25.04 24.73
CA PHE A 149 34.43 -24.45 23.64
C PHE A 149 35.85 -24.03 24.02
N GLU A 150 36.20 -23.99 25.31
CA GLU A 150 37.55 -23.57 25.74
C GLU A 150 38.64 -24.47 25.16
N ALA A 151 38.37 -25.77 25.05
CA ALA A 151 39.28 -26.73 24.42
C ALA A 151 39.50 -26.48 22.92
N HIS A 152 38.59 -25.73 22.28
CA HIS A 152 38.59 -25.45 20.83
C HIS A 152 38.67 -23.94 20.53
N ARG A 153 38.93 -23.11 21.55
CA ARG A 153 38.89 -21.64 21.44
C ARG A 153 39.77 -21.12 20.31
N LYS A 154 41.01 -21.61 20.20
CA LYS A 154 41.97 -21.20 19.16
C LYS A 154 41.45 -21.49 17.75
N ASP A 155 40.83 -22.65 17.54
CA ASP A 155 40.29 -23.07 16.24
C ASP A 155 39.08 -22.21 15.85
N ILE A 156 38.18 -21.96 16.82
CA ILE A 156 36.97 -21.14 16.64
C ILE A 156 37.34 -19.68 16.37
N GLU A 157 38.33 -19.13 17.11
CA GLU A 157 38.83 -17.78 16.89
C GLU A 157 39.46 -17.62 15.51
N ALA A 158 40.36 -18.54 15.11
CA ALA A 158 40.99 -18.51 13.80
C ALA A 158 39.94 -18.57 12.68
N PHE A 159 38.93 -19.44 12.83
CA PHE A 159 37.82 -19.54 11.90
C PHE A 159 36.97 -18.27 11.84
N SER A 160 36.65 -17.67 12.98
CA SER A 160 35.90 -16.40 13.10
C SER A 160 36.63 -15.25 12.38
N ARG A 161 37.92 -15.04 12.68
CA ARG A 161 38.74 -14.00 12.03
C ARG A 161 38.85 -14.21 10.52
N LYS A 162 39.05 -15.45 10.07
CA LYS A 162 39.11 -15.80 8.65
C LYS A 162 37.77 -15.59 7.94
N SER A 163 36.65 -15.80 8.64
CA SER A 163 35.30 -15.58 8.12
C SER A 163 35.03 -14.09 7.90
N GLN A 164 35.44 -13.24 8.84
CA GLN A 164 35.38 -11.79 8.63
C GLN A 164 36.28 -11.37 7.46
N ALA A 165 37.51 -11.88 7.38
CA ALA A 165 38.42 -11.50 6.28
C ALA A 165 37.85 -11.86 4.90
N LEU A 166 37.11 -12.98 4.82
CA LEU A 166 36.33 -13.34 3.63
C LEU A 166 35.19 -12.34 3.37
N ALA A 167 34.41 -11.98 4.39
CA ALA A 167 33.36 -10.97 4.28
C ALA A 167 33.91 -9.61 3.80
N ALA A 168 35.09 -9.20 4.29
CA ALA A 168 35.77 -7.99 3.85
C ALA A 168 36.04 -7.98 2.34
N LYS A 169 36.44 -9.12 1.75
CA LYS A 169 36.60 -9.24 0.28
C LYS A 169 35.27 -9.02 -0.45
N VAL A 170 34.16 -9.57 0.07
CA VAL A 170 32.83 -9.38 -0.52
C VAL A 170 32.38 -7.93 -0.39
N PHE A 171 32.63 -7.28 0.75
CA PHE A 171 32.37 -5.87 0.95
C PHE A 171 33.14 -4.97 -0.01
N THR A 172 34.39 -5.30 -0.34
CA THR A 172 35.13 -4.61 -1.41
C THR A 172 34.40 -4.70 -2.76
N LEU A 173 33.81 -5.86 -3.09
CA LEU A 173 33.02 -5.99 -4.32
C LEU A 173 31.76 -5.12 -4.27
N PHE A 174 31.04 -5.07 -3.14
CA PHE A 174 29.88 -4.18 -2.97
C PHE A 174 30.26 -2.70 -3.08
N SER A 175 31.38 -2.28 -2.49
CA SER A 175 31.91 -0.92 -2.64
C SER A 175 32.15 -0.58 -4.11
N LEU A 176 32.78 -1.48 -4.87
CA LEU A 176 33.02 -1.29 -6.30
C LEU A 176 31.73 -1.19 -7.11
N ILE A 177 30.72 -2.04 -6.82
CA ILE A 177 29.40 -1.97 -7.46
C ILE A 177 28.76 -0.60 -7.25
N LEU A 178 28.88 -0.03 -6.06
CA LEU A 178 28.33 1.28 -5.72
C LEU A 178 29.25 2.45 -6.10
N GLU A 179 30.36 2.21 -6.81
CA GLU A 179 31.34 3.24 -7.17
C GLU A 179 31.89 4.02 -5.95
N LEU A 180 32.03 3.32 -4.82
CA LEU A 180 32.58 3.82 -3.57
C LEU A 180 34.05 3.40 -3.41
N PRO A 181 34.81 4.02 -2.49
CA PRO A 181 36.13 3.52 -2.10
C PRO A 181 36.09 2.03 -1.71
N GLU A 182 37.09 1.26 -2.14
CA GLU A 182 37.14 -0.21 -1.93
C GLU A 182 36.96 -0.64 -0.47
N ASP A 183 37.36 0.21 0.47
CA ASP A 183 37.33 -0.01 1.90
C ASP A 183 36.08 0.55 2.61
N TYR A 184 35.16 1.17 1.86
CA TYR A 184 34.01 1.87 2.44
C TYR A 184 33.17 0.98 3.36
N PHE A 185 32.77 -0.21 2.90
CA PHE A 185 32.03 -1.15 3.73
C PHE A 185 32.94 -1.92 4.68
N SER A 186 34.11 -2.39 4.25
CA SER A 186 34.97 -3.22 5.12
C SER A 186 35.47 -2.47 6.36
N SER A 187 35.73 -1.16 6.28
CA SER A 187 36.13 -0.34 7.43
C SER A 187 35.01 -0.18 8.47
N ARG A 188 33.74 -0.28 8.05
CA ARG A 188 32.55 -0.22 8.91
C ARG A 188 32.18 -1.57 9.54
N HIS A 189 32.98 -2.61 9.28
CA HIS A 189 32.80 -3.97 9.76
C HIS A 189 34.12 -4.55 10.26
N ALA A 190 35.02 -3.72 10.79
CA ALA A 190 36.33 -4.19 11.24
C ALA A 190 36.18 -5.24 12.36
N TYR A 191 37.01 -6.28 12.33
CA TYR A 191 36.91 -7.37 13.30
C TYR A 191 37.16 -6.88 14.73
N ASP A 192 38.13 -5.98 14.91
CA ASP A 192 38.58 -5.53 16.22
C ASP A 192 37.70 -4.42 16.85
N ASP A 193 36.75 -3.87 16.08
CA ASP A 193 35.74 -2.91 16.58
C ASP A 193 34.56 -3.66 17.23
N ALA A 194 33.83 -3.02 18.14
CA ALA A 194 32.60 -3.60 18.69
C ALA A 194 31.49 -3.68 17.62
N SER A 195 30.82 -4.82 17.52
CA SER A 195 29.69 -5.10 16.64
C SER A 195 28.95 -6.37 17.08
N GLU A 196 27.68 -6.49 16.77
CA GLU A 196 26.85 -7.70 16.99
C GLU A 196 27.17 -8.90 16.05
N ASP A 197 28.37 -8.94 15.45
CA ASP A 197 28.94 -10.05 14.67
C ASP A 197 29.02 -11.35 15.48
N HIS A 198 28.68 -12.48 14.87
CA HIS A 198 28.82 -13.76 15.55
C HIS A 198 28.95 -14.97 14.62
N LEU A 199 29.71 -15.95 15.11
CA LEU A 199 29.71 -17.31 14.60
C LEU A 199 28.53 -18.07 15.22
N ARG A 200 27.69 -18.69 14.37
CA ARG A 200 26.54 -19.48 14.81
C ARG A 200 26.68 -20.94 14.43
N TYR A 201 26.51 -21.79 15.45
CA TYR A 201 26.10 -23.18 15.26
C TYR A 201 24.59 -23.27 15.41
N MET A 202 23.92 -24.00 14.53
CA MET A 202 22.46 -24.14 14.57
C MET A 202 22.05 -25.53 14.13
N ILE A 203 21.12 -26.15 14.85
CA ILE A 203 20.58 -27.45 14.48
C ILE A 203 19.05 -27.40 14.40
N TYR A 204 18.51 -27.92 13.31
CA TYR A 204 17.08 -28.18 13.17
C TYR A 204 16.82 -29.65 13.45
N ARG A 205 15.95 -29.92 14.43
CA ARG A 205 15.59 -31.27 14.83
C ARG A 205 14.32 -31.73 14.09
N PRO A 206 14.31 -32.90 13.45
CA PRO A 206 13.11 -33.41 12.77
C PRO A 206 11.90 -33.47 13.71
N ARG A 207 10.73 -33.10 13.19
CA ARG A 207 9.44 -33.26 13.86
C ARG A 207 8.57 -34.28 13.13
N PRO A 208 7.57 -34.88 13.81
CA PRO A 208 6.55 -35.69 13.15
C PRO A 208 5.87 -34.90 12.02
N LEU A 209 5.60 -35.56 10.89
CA LEU A 209 4.97 -34.92 9.73
C LEU A 209 3.64 -34.24 10.09
N ALA A 210 2.84 -34.88 10.96
CA ALA A 210 1.56 -34.33 11.42
C ALA A 210 1.68 -33.01 12.19
N GLU A 211 2.81 -32.75 12.86
CA GLU A 211 3.08 -31.46 13.49
C GLU A 211 3.57 -30.44 12.47
N ASP A 212 4.50 -30.83 11.61
CA ASP A 212 4.99 -29.96 10.54
C ASP A 212 3.85 -29.50 9.63
N GLU A 213 2.85 -30.33 9.33
CA GLU A 213 1.68 -29.95 8.52
C GLU A 213 0.81 -28.85 9.16
N LYS A 214 0.74 -28.77 10.49
CA LYS A 214 -0.02 -27.72 11.20
C LYS A 214 0.59 -26.33 11.02
N VAL A 215 1.90 -26.27 10.77
CA VAL A 215 2.68 -25.02 10.61
C VAL A 215 3.15 -24.84 9.17
N GLY A 216 2.42 -25.40 8.20
CA GLY A 216 2.74 -25.27 6.78
C GLY A 216 4.12 -25.82 6.39
N ARG A 217 4.60 -26.84 7.12
CA ARG A 217 5.93 -27.46 7.02
C ARG A 217 7.07 -26.47 7.25
N THR A 218 6.83 -25.46 8.07
CA THR A 218 7.80 -24.39 8.37
C THR A 218 8.68 -24.81 9.54
N TRP A 219 9.99 -24.81 9.33
CA TRP A 219 11.01 -25.02 10.37
C TRP A 219 11.56 -23.67 10.85
N SER A 220 11.79 -22.71 9.94
CA SER A 220 12.03 -21.30 10.26
C SER A 220 11.13 -20.42 9.40
N ARG A 221 10.48 -19.41 9.99
CA ARG A 221 9.54 -18.52 9.29
C ARG A 221 10.26 -17.65 8.24
N ALA A 222 9.48 -17.07 7.34
CA ALA A 222 9.98 -16.12 6.36
C ALA A 222 10.54 -14.87 7.06
N HIS A 223 11.75 -14.48 6.70
CA HIS A 223 12.44 -13.31 7.26
C HIS A 223 13.54 -12.81 6.34
N THR A 224 14.04 -11.62 6.66
CA THR A 224 15.29 -11.06 6.17
C THR A 224 16.33 -11.03 7.29
N ASP A 225 17.61 -10.95 6.93
CA ASP A 225 18.70 -10.97 7.90
C ASP A 225 19.00 -9.56 8.42
N PHE A 226 19.13 -9.44 9.75
CA PHE A 226 19.18 -8.15 10.49
C PHE A 226 20.47 -7.31 10.29
N GLY A 227 21.31 -7.64 9.31
CA GLY A 227 22.70 -7.19 9.25
C GLY A 227 23.13 -6.99 7.81
N SER A 228 24.43 -7.08 7.57
CA SER A 228 24.99 -6.69 6.27
C SER A 228 25.14 -7.89 5.35
N LEU A 229 25.75 -8.96 5.86
CA LEU A 229 26.11 -10.14 5.07
C LEU A 229 26.06 -11.38 5.96
N THR A 230 25.44 -12.46 5.47
CA THR A 230 25.53 -13.78 6.12
C THR A 230 26.39 -14.70 5.28
N LEU A 231 27.30 -15.43 5.93
CA LEU A 231 28.06 -16.52 5.33
C LEU A 231 27.52 -17.84 5.89
N LEU A 232 27.01 -18.71 5.01
CA LEU A 232 26.51 -20.04 5.36
C LEU A 232 27.34 -21.11 4.65
N TRP A 233 28.09 -21.91 5.41
CA TRP A 233 28.81 -23.05 4.82
C TRP A 233 27.81 -24.09 4.34
N SER A 234 27.96 -24.49 3.07
CA SER A 234 26.97 -25.34 2.41
C SER A 234 26.98 -26.76 2.99
N GLN A 235 25.77 -27.29 3.16
CA GLN A 235 25.51 -28.67 3.56
C GLN A 235 24.34 -29.21 2.73
N ASP A 236 24.24 -30.53 2.62
CA ASP A 236 23.44 -31.19 1.58
C ASP A 236 21.95 -31.38 1.92
N VAL A 237 21.48 -31.08 3.15
CA VAL A 237 20.05 -31.15 3.49
C VAL A 237 19.29 -29.98 2.87
N ALA A 238 18.39 -30.29 1.94
CA ALA A 238 17.58 -29.33 1.21
C ALA A 238 16.41 -28.81 2.06
N GLY A 239 16.58 -27.66 2.71
CA GLY A 239 15.53 -27.02 3.51
C GLY A 239 15.46 -25.50 3.40
N LEU A 240 16.55 -24.84 3.00
CA LEU A 240 16.60 -23.39 2.82
C LEU A 240 15.88 -23.01 1.52
N GLN A 241 14.92 -22.09 1.60
CA GLN A 241 14.21 -21.54 0.47
C GLN A 241 14.34 -20.02 0.43
N ILE A 242 14.47 -19.46 -0.76
CA ILE A 242 14.44 -18.02 -1.02
C ILE A 242 13.16 -17.65 -1.76
N LYS A 243 12.66 -16.45 -1.48
CA LYS A 243 11.52 -15.89 -2.20
C LYS A 243 12.04 -15.08 -3.38
N THR A 244 11.74 -15.51 -4.59
CA THR A 244 12.14 -14.81 -5.82
C THR A 244 11.36 -13.51 -5.99
N GLY A 245 11.81 -12.62 -6.89
CA GLY A 245 11.08 -11.40 -7.25
C GLY A 245 9.65 -11.64 -7.75
N SER A 246 9.36 -12.84 -8.30
CA SER A 246 8.02 -13.27 -8.70
C SER A 246 7.10 -13.66 -7.53
N GLY A 247 7.66 -13.79 -6.31
CA GLY A 247 6.97 -14.23 -5.11
C GLY A 247 6.99 -15.75 -4.87
N GLU A 248 7.59 -16.54 -5.77
CA GLU A 248 7.75 -17.99 -5.62
C GLU A 248 8.87 -18.36 -4.64
N TRP A 249 8.67 -19.44 -3.89
CA TRP A 249 9.70 -20.08 -3.06
C TRP A 249 10.51 -21.09 -3.86
N GLN A 250 11.83 -20.91 -3.90
CA GLN A 250 12.77 -21.82 -4.56
C GLN A 250 13.84 -22.32 -3.58
N TYR A 251 14.27 -23.57 -3.71
CA TYR A 251 15.28 -24.16 -2.83
C TYR A 251 16.68 -23.67 -3.19
N VAL A 252 17.50 -23.34 -2.20
CA VAL A 252 18.90 -23.02 -2.42
C VAL A 252 19.67 -24.33 -2.68
N PRO A 253 20.31 -24.49 -3.85
CA PRO A 253 21.04 -25.71 -4.16
C PRO A 253 22.30 -25.84 -3.29
N PRO A 254 22.64 -27.06 -2.81
CA PRO A 254 23.92 -27.29 -2.15
C PRO A 254 25.07 -27.16 -3.14
N VAL A 255 26.14 -26.47 -2.74
CA VAL A 255 27.33 -26.23 -3.56
C VAL A 255 28.53 -26.83 -2.84
N ASP A 256 29.23 -27.76 -3.48
CA ASP A 256 30.36 -28.45 -2.87
C ASP A 256 31.51 -27.48 -2.60
N GLY A 257 31.94 -27.40 -1.34
CA GLY A 257 32.94 -26.42 -0.91
C GLY A 257 32.46 -24.96 -0.99
N GLY A 258 31.17 -24.75 -1.27
CA GLY A 258 30.57 -23.44 -1.41
C GLY A 258 30.20 -22.82 -0.06
N ILE A 259 30.31 -21.51 0.01
CA ILE A 259 29.73 -20.69 1.08
C ILE A 259 28.58 -19.91 0.45
N VAL A 260 27.35 -20.19 0.88
CA VAL A 260 26.16 -19.45 0.45
C VAL A 260 26.12 -18.12 1.19
N CYS A 261 25.98 -17.04 0.45
CA CYS A 261 25.92 -15.68 0.96
C CYS A 261 24.57 -15.04 0.66
N ASN A 262 24.09 -14.21 1.59
CA ASN A 262 22.94 -13.35 1.35
C ASN A 262 23.25 -11.89 1.73
N VAL A 263 22.53 -10.98 1.10
CA VAL A 263 22.51 -9.57 1.49
C VAL A 263 21.47 -9.40 2.59
N GLY A 264 21.83 -8.73 3.68
CA GLY A 264 20.91 -8.39 4.76
C GLY A 264 20.43 -6.93 4.70
N ASP A 265 19.62 -6.58 5.69
CA ASP A 265 18.87 -5.34 5.79
C ASP A 265 19.73 -4.07 5.79
N THR A 266 20.90 -4.08 6.44
CA THR A 266 21.74 -2.86 6.58
C THR A 266 22.40 -2.46 5.26
N LEU A 267 22.79 -3.43 4.42
CA LEU A 267 23.25 -3.16 3.05
C LEU A 267 22.12 -2.65 2.16
N ASP A 268 20.88 -3.10 2.38
CA ASP A 268 19.70 -2.59 1.67
C ASP A 268 19.51 -1.09 1.96
N PHE A 269 19.60 -0.70 3.23
CA PHE A 269 19.54 0.71 3.65
C PHE A 269 20.71 1.56 3.14
N TRP A 270 21.96 1.10 3.31
CA TRP A 270 23.13 1.82 2.77
C TRP A 270 23.07 1.98 1.25
N SER A 271 22.39 1.07 0.55
CA SER A 271 22.25 1.13 -0.89
C SER A 271 20.92 1.74 -1.36
N ALA A 272 20.11 2.30 -0.46
CA ALA A 272 18.81 2.90 -0.75
C ALA A 272 17.89 2.00 -1.60
N GLY A 273 17.80 0.70 -1.26
CA GLY A 273 16.95 -0.24 -2.00
C GLY A 273 17.60 -0.91 -3.20
N TYR A 274 18.88 -0.62 -3.47
CA TYR A 274 19.58 -1.12 -4.65
C TYR A 274 20.11 -2.54 -4.46
N LEU A 275 20.70 -2.85 -3.30
CA LEU A 275 21.14 -4.19 -2.89
C LEU A 275 20.07 -4.80 -1.97
N LYS A 276 19.08 -5.47 -2.56
CA LYS A 276 17.90 -5.89 -1.81
C LYS A 276 18.14 -7.06 -0.89
N SER A 277 17.67 -6.93 0.35
CA SER A 277 17.60 -8.02 1.32
C SER A 277 16.54 -9.04 0.87
N THR A 278 16.95 -10.30 0.69
CA THR A 278 16.06 -11.33 0.15
C THR A 278 15.36 -12.11 1.26
N THR A 279 14.03 -12.11 1.22
CA THR A 279 13.22 -12.92 2.14
C THR A 279 13.50 -14.41 1.92
N HIS A 280 13.85 -15.09 2.99
CA HIS A 280 14.16 -16.53 2.97
C HIS A 280 13.50 -17.23 4.16
N ARG A 281 13.37 -18.55 4.08
CA ARG A 281 12.78 -19.40 5.12
C ARG A 281 13.42 -20.78 5.14
N VAL A 282 13.19 -21.54 6.20
CA VAL A 282 13.56 -22.97 6.22
C VAL A 282 12.30 -23.82 6.31
N THR A 283 12.12 -24.72 5.35
CA THR A 283 11.01 -25.67 5.32
C THR A 283 11.51 -27.08 5.64
N ARG A 284 10.57 -27.95 6.00
CA ARG A 284 10.82 -29.38 6.18
C ARG A 284 11.52 -29.94 4.93
N PRO A 285 12.64 -30.67 5.09
CA PRO A 285 13.33 -31.31 3.97
C PRO A 285 12.44 -32.31 3.22
N PRO A 286 12.79 -32.66 1.97
CA PRO A 286 12.15 -33.74 1.23
C PRO A 286 12.23 -35.07 1.98
N GLU A 287 11.37 -36.02 1.62
CA GLU A 287 11.14 -37.25 2.39
C GLU A 287 12.40 -38.08 2.61
N ASP A 288 13.30 -38.11 1.63
CA ASP A 288 14.59 -38.80 1.69
C ASP A 288 15.58 -38.18 2.68
N GLN A 289 15.37 -36.93 3.10
CA GLN A 289 16.21 -36.22 4.08
C GLN A 289 15.45 -35.79 5.34
N ALA A 290 14.13 -36.02 5.42
CA ALA A 290 13.29 -35.47 6.47
C ALA A 290 13.60 -36.00 7.89
N HIS A 291 14.30 -37.12 7.99
CA HIS A 291 14.74 -37.74 9.24
C HIS A 291 16.12 -37.23 9.70
N ILE A 292 16.80 -36.41 8.89
CA ILE A 292 18.16 -35.95 9.13
C ILE A 292 18.13 -34.64 9.93
N HIS A 293 18.98 -34.55 10.95
CA HIS A 293 19.20 -33.30 11.66
C HIS A 293 19.99 -32.34 10.77
N ARG A 294 19.41 -31.17 10.46
CA ARG A 294 20.09 -30.18 9.63
C ARG A 294 20.99 -29.33 10.52
N LEU A 295 22.29 -29.61 10.51
CA LEU A 295 23.31 -28.80 11.17
C LEU A 295 23.77 -27.68 10.23
N GLY A 296 23.71 -26.45 10.68
CA GLY A 296 24.16 -25.26 9.97
C GLY A 296 25.31 -24.57 10.71
N LEU A 297 26.23 -24.04 9.91
CA LEU A 297 27.36 -23.23 10.34
C LEU A 297 27.24 -21.89 9.64
N PHE A 298 27.16 -20.81 10.40
CA PHE A 298 26.95 -19.47 9.87
C PHE A 298 27.93 -18.48 10.50
N TYR A 299 28.28 -17.44 9.76
CA TYR A 299 28.93 -16.25 10.29
C TYR A 299 28.10 -15.05 9.86
N PHE A 300 27.47 -14.39 10.84
CA PHE A 300 26.64 -13.21 10.60
C PHE A 300 27.50 -11.97 10.77
N VAL A 301 27.47 -11.11 9.76
CA VAL A 301 28.21 -9.85 9.74
C VAL A 301 27.22 -8.70 9.88
N ARG A 302 27.42 -7.88 10.90
CA ARG A 302 26.62 -6.74 11.35
C ARG A 302 27.46 -5.47 11.25
N PRO A 303 26.83 -4.29 11.06
CA PRO A 303 27.56 -3.02 11.17
C PRO A 303 28.27 -2.92 12.53
N GLY A 304 29.37 -2.16 12.58
CA GLY A 304 29.95 -1.72 13.84
C GLY A 304 28.93 -0.99 14.71
N ASP A 305 29.05 -1.12 16.02
CA ASP A 305 28.07 -0.61 16.99
C ASP A 305 27.82 0.89 16.82
N ASP A 306 28.91 1.66 16.65
CA ASP A 306 28.88 3.12 16.48
C ASP A 306 28.71 3.57 15.02
N VAL A 307 28.44 2.67 14.07
CA VAL A 307 28.33 3.05 12.65
C VAL A 307 26.91 3.52 12.33
N ASP A 308 26.81 4.67 11.67
CA ASP A 308 25.54 5.21 11.16
C ASP A 308 24.97 4.36 10.00
N ILE A 309 23.72 3.93 10.14
CA ILE A 309 22.95 3.30 9.06
C ILE A 309 22.16 4.39 8.32
N LYS A 310 22.76 4.92 7.25
CA LYS A 310 22.13 5.90 6.34
C LYS A 310 22.58 5.66 4.90
N PRO A 311 21.83 6.06 3.87
CA PRO A 311 22.24 5.84 2.48
C PRO A 311 23.69 6.29 2.21
N ALA A 312 24.48 5.41 1.59
CA ALA A 312 25.88 5.67 1.29
C ALA A 312 26.00 6.77 0.22
N PRO A 313 27.03 7.63 0.27
CA PRO A 313 27.25 8.73 -0.68
C PRO A 313 27.79 8.21 -2.03
N SER A 314 27.05 7.30 -2.66
CA SER A 314 27.44 6.59 -3.87
C SER A 314 27.15 7.41 -5.13
N PRO A 315 28.14 7.58 -6.02
CA PRO A 315 27.92 8.18 -7.34
C PRO A 315 26.88 7.43 -8.17
N LEU A 316 26.87 6.08 -8.10
CA LEU A 316 25.88 5.26 -8.78
C LEU A 316 24.46 5.54 -8.26
N LEU A 317 24.27 5.56 -6.94
CA LEU A 317 22.94 5.80 -6.35
C LEU A 317 22.41 7.20 -6.72
N ARG A 318 23.28 8.21 -6.76
CA ARG A 318 22.95 9.57 -7.24
C ARG A 318 22.52 9.56 -8.71
N ARG A 319 23.27 8.89 -9.60
CA ARG A 319 22.88 8.77 -11.03
C ARG A 319 21.56 8.05 -11.23
N LEU A 320 21.23 7.09 -10.35
CA LEU A 320 19.95 6.37 -10.38
C LEU A 320 18.80 7.15 -9.74
N GLY A 321 19.05 8.32 -9.16
CA GLY A 321 18.05 9.12 -8.46
C GLY A 321 17.50 8.46 -7.20
N LEU A 322 18.28 7.56 -6.57
CA LEU A 322 17.91 6.88 -5.33
C LEU A 322 18.25 7.71 -4.09
N ILE A 323 19.19 8.65 -4.21
CA ILE A 323 19.58 9.60 -3.16
C ILE A 323 19.66 11.03 -3.74
N GLY A 324 19.31 12.03 -2.93
CA GLY A 324 19.27 13.45 -3.29
C GLY A 324 20.65 14.13 -3.35
N ALA A 325 20.68 15.40 -3.78
CA ALA A 325 21.89 16.22 -3.82
C ALA A 325 22.23 16.88 -2.48
N GLU A 326 21.27 16.98 -1.57
CA GLU A 326 21.46 17.46 -0.19
C GLU A 326 21.71 16.27 0.74
N GLU A 327 22.65 16.42 1.68
CA GLU A 327 22.89 15.42 2.73
C GLU A 327 21.67 15.38 3.65
N ASP A 328 20.99 14.23 3.67
CA ASP A 328 19.80 13.98 4.48
C ASP A 328 20.08 14.35 5.94
N THR A 329 19.32 15.32 6.48
CA THR A 329 19.40 15.79 7.87
C THR A 329 18.74 14.80 8.86
N ALA A 330 18.41 13.59 8.41
CA ALA A 330 17.78 12.57 9.22
C ALA A 330 18.71 12.06 10.33
N THR A 331 18.15 11.86 11.52
CA THR A 331 18.84 11.30 12.69
C THR A 331 19.27 9.87 12.38
N ALA A 332 20.57 9.63 12.25
CA ALA A 332 21.08 8.32 11.88
C ALA A 332 20.92 7.31 13.03
N VAL A 333 20.30 6.16 12.74
CA VAL A 333 20.25 5.03 13.68
C VAL A 333 21.61 4.34 13.72
N ARG A 334 22.15 4.10 14.91
CA ARG A 334 23.42 3.38 15.09
C ARG A 334 23.26 1.88 14.82
N GLY A 335 24.36 1.23 14.45
CA GLY A 335 24.40 -0.20 14.15
C GLY A 335 23.84 -1.06 15.27
N ILE A 336 24.24 -0.77 16.51
CA ILE A 336 23.80 -1.49 17.72
C ILE A 336 22.29 -1.37 17.96
N ASP A 337 21.74 -0.17 17.85
CA ASP A 337 20.33 0.12 18.13
C ASP A 337 19.43 -0.61 17.15
N TYR A 338 19.79 -0.55 15.85
CA TYR A 338 19.05 -1.25 14.81
C TYR A 338 19.07 -2.77 15.01
N VAL A 339 20.26 -3.36 15.22
CA VAL A 339 20.37 -4.82 15.35
C VAL A 339 19.63 -5.31 16.60
N ARG A 340 19.76 -4.63 17.74
CA ARG A 340 19.08 -5.00 18.98
C ARG A 340 17.56 -4.85 18.86
N ALA A 341 17.09 -3.76 18.27
CA ALA A 341 15.67 -3.57 18.02
C ALA A 341 15.10 -4.65 17.09
N ARG A 342 15.85 -5.07 16.06
CA ARG A 342 15.44 -6.14 15.14
C ARG A 342 15.45 -7.51 15.83
N VAL A 343 16.45 -7.80 16.66
CA VAL A 343 16.51 -9.04 17.47
C VAL A 343 15.33 -9.09 18.43
N LYS A 344 15.06 -8.01 19.18
CA LYS A 344 13.91 -7.91 20.08
C LYS A 344 12.62 -8.11 19.31
N ASN A 345 12.41 -7.39 18.21
CA ASN A 345 11.21 -7.54 17.39
C ASN A 345 11.01 -8.95 16.81
N TYR A 346 12.09 -9.68 16.53
CA TYR A 346 12.02 -11.04 15.99
C TYR A 346 11.85 -12.11 17.06
N HIS A 347 12.47 -11.95 18.24
CA HIS A 347 12.59 -12.97 19.27
C HIS A 347 11.82 -12.66 20.56
N ASP A 348 11.47 -11.42 20.88
CA ASP A 348 10.81 -11.03 22.14
C ASP A 348 9.30 -11.32 22.12
N THR A 349 8.93 -12.50 21.59
CA THR A 349 7.57 -13.02 21.55
C THR A 349 7.58 -14.50 21.94
N THR A 350 6.48 -14.94 22.54
CA THR A 350 6.26 -16.36 22.88
C THR A 350 5.87 -17.20 21.67
N ASP A 351 5.42 -16.56 20.58
CA ASP A 351 5.03 -17.18 19.33
C ASP A 351 5.79 -16.58 18.14
N TYR A 352 6.26 -17.44 17.25
CA TYR A 352 6.72 -17.06 15.92
C TYR A 352 5.53 -16.99 14.97
N ASP A 353 4.72 -15.93 15.16
CA ASP A 353 3.57 -15.62 14.31
C ASP A 353 3.94 -15.46 12.84
N ASP A 354 2.95 -15.68 11.98
CA ASP A 354 3.04 -15.22 10.59
C ASP A 354 3.09 -13.68 10.57
N ARG A 355 4.20 -13.14 10.04
CA ARG A 355 4.45 -11.69 9.96
C ARG A 355 4.27 -11.14 8.56
N LYS A 356 3.63 -11.89 7.66
CA LYS A 356 3.40 -11.46 6.30
C LYS A 356 2.70 -10.09 6.23
N GLY A 357 3.34 -9.14 5.56
CA GLY A 357 2.86 -7.77 5.39
C GLY A 357 2.94 -6.89 6.64
N LYS A 358 3.56 -7.37 7.74
CA LYS A 358 3.84 -6.52 8.91
C LYS A 358 5.10 -5.70 8.63
N THR A 359 5.09 -4.45 9.02
CA THR A 359 6.26 -3.58 8.93
C THR A 359 6.98 -3.51 10.28
N PHE A 360 8.30 -3.46 10.23
CA PHE A 360 9.17 -3.13 11.34
C PHE A 360 9.79 -1.78 11.05
N LYS A 361 9.77 -0.88 12.05
CA LYS A 361 10.29 0.47 11.93
C LYS A 361 11.18 0.81 13.14
N VAL A 362 12.32 1.43 12.88
CA VAL A 362 13.21 2.03 13.90
C VAL A 362 13.79 3.30 13.28
N GLY A 363 13.53 4.47 13.90
CA GLY A 363 13.81 5.75 13.25
C GLY A 363 13.13 5.83 11.87
N ASP A 364 13.88 6.20 10.84
CA ASP A 364 13.39 6.23 9.45
C ASP A 364 13.61 4.91 8.68
N LEU A 365 14.18 3.89 9.33
CA LEU A 365 14.43 2.60 8.72
C LEU A 365 13.17 1.73 8.80
N GLU A 366 12.62 1.35 7.65
CA GLU A 366 11.42 0.51 7.54
C GLU A 366 11.69 -0.76 6.73
N ILE A 367 11.25 -1.90 7.26
CA ILE A 367 11.26 -3.20 6.56
C ILE A 367 9.88 -3.83 6.61
N GLU A 368 9.42 -4.30 5.45
CA GLU A 368 8.21 -5.10 5.34
C GLU A 368 8.56 -6.59 5.43
N ASP A 369 8.12 -7.26 6.48
CA ASP A 369 8.25 -8.72 6.64
C ASP A 369 7.38 -9.41 5.57
N GLU A 370 8.03 -10.06 4.60
CA GLU A 370 7.39 -10.69 3.43
C GLU A 370 6.52 -9.71 2.62
N ALA A 371 7.16 -8.91 1.76
CA ALA A 371 6.53 -7.90 0.92
C ALA A 371 5.21 -8.36 0.28
N ALA A 372 4.15 -7.58 0.50
CA ALA A 372 2.87 -7.74 -0.14
C ALA A 372 3.02 -7.59 -1.67
N MET A 373 2.21 -8.37 -2.39
CA MET A 373 2.18 -8.50 -3.85
C MET A 373 2.19 -7.11 -4.54
N ARG A 374 3.33 -6.71 -5.12
CA ARG A 374 3.45 -5.47 -5.91
C ARG A 374 3.04 -5.71 -7.36
N LEU A 375 2.34 -4.75 -7.97
CA LEU A 375 2.05 -4.77 -9.39
C LEU A 375 3.36 -4.60 -10.18
N ASP A 376 3.79 -5.64 -10.89
CA ASP A 376 4.81 -5.51 -11.93
C ASP A 376 4.11 -5.25 -13.26
N ALA A 377 4.23 -4.03 -13.81
CA ALA A 377 3.61 -3.67 -15.08
C ALA A 377 4.48 -4.06 -16.30
N THR A 378 5.75 -4.43 -16.10
CA THR A 378 6.67 -4.79 -17.20
C THR A 378 6.31 -6.13 -17.82
N ASP A 379 5.89 -7.07 -16.98
CA ASP A 379 5.49 -8.43 -17.37
C ASP A 379 4.22 -8.48 -18.22
N LEU A 380 3.37 -7.44 -18.17
CA LEU A 380 2.15 -7.32 -18.98
C LEU A 380 2.44 -7.43 -20.49
N ARG A 381 3.62 -6.98 -20.94
CA ARG A 381 4.03 -7.00 -22.36
C ARG A 381 4.32 -8.40 -22.89
N TYR A 382 4.67 -9.34 -22.00
CA TYR A 382 5.07 -10.70 -22.38
C TYR A 382 3.93 -11.72 -22.28
N ILE A 383 2.74 -11.29 -21.86
CA ILE A 383 1.58 -12.17 -21.75
C ILE A 383 0.86 -12.28 -23.08
N THR A 384 0.67 -13.52 -23.50
CA THR A 384 0.03 -13.88 -24.75
C THR A 384 -1.48 -13.68 -24.71
N ALA A 385 -2.10 -13.56 -25.89
CA ALA A 385 -3.55 -13.42 -25.99
C ALA A 385 -4.31 -14.62 -25.38
N ASP A 386 -3.76 -15.82 -25.51
CA ASP A 386 -4.35 -17.05 -24.97
C ASP A 386 -4.21 -17.14 -23.44
N GLU A 387 -3.09 -16.70 -22.86
CA GLU A 387 -2.94 -16.57 -21.40
C GLU A 387 -4.00 -15.64 -20.81
N PHE A 388 -4.28 -14.50 -21.45
CA PHE A 388 -5.36 -13.65 -20.99
C PHE A 388 -6.76 -14.25 -21.21
N ARG A 389 -6.97 -15.10 -22.22
CA ARG A 389 -8.23 -15.86 -22.38
C ARG A 389 -8.41 -16.83 -21.22
N VAL A 390 -7.33 -17.50 -20.80
CA VAL A 390 -7.32 -18.37 -19.62
C VAL A 390 -7.59 -17.55 -18.34
N LEU A 391 -6.94 -16.39 -18.15
CA LEU A 391 -7.23 -15.51 -17.00
C LEU A 391 -8.69 -15.07 -16.96
N THR A 392 -9.24 -14.66 -18.11
CA THR A 392 -10.65 -14.26 -18.24
C THR A 392 -11.59 -15.44 -17.94
N ALA A 393 -11.24 -16.64 -18.40
CA ALA A 393 -12.00 -17.85 -18.10
C ALA A 393 -11.98 -18.20 -16.60
N THR A 394 -10.84 -18.03 -15.94
CA THR A 394 -10.70 -18.20 -14.49
C THR A 394 -11.54 -17.17 -13.73
N GLU A 395 -11.56 -15.90 -14.16
CA GLU A 395 -12.43 -14.86 -13.57
C GLU A 395 -13.92 -15.18 -13.73
N ILE A 396 -14.33 -15.64 -14.92
CA ILE A 396 -15.74 -16.01 -15.16
C ILE A 396 -16.12 -17.22 -14.30
N GLY A 397 -15.23 -18.21 -14.21
CA GLY A 397 -15.43 -19.39 -13.38
C GLY A 397 -15.50 -19.06 -11.88
N SER A 398 -14.72 -18.07 -11.43
CA SER A 398 -14.61 -17.69 -10.02
C SER A 398 -15.85 -17.00 -9.47
N LYS A 399 -16.79 -16.60 -10.33
CA LYS A 399 -18.10 -16.05 -9.89
C LYS A 399 -18.95 -17.10 -9.17
N ASN A 400 -18.86 -18.35 -9.59
CA ASN A 400 -19.70 -19.44 -9.08
C ASN A 400 -18.91 -20.48 -8.29
N HIS A 401 -17.57 -20.49 -8.39
CA HIS A 401 -16.70 -21.46 -7.75
C HIS A 401 -15.53 -20.76 -7.07
N GLU A 402 -15.25 -21.05 -5.81
CA GLU A 402 -14.07 -20.53 -5.11
C GLU A 402 -12.76 -21.02 -5.76
N VAL A 403 -12.75 -22.28 -6.20
CA VAL A 403 -11.66 -22.90 -6.95
C VAL A 403 -12.22 -23.37 -8.29
N VAL A 404 -11.67 -22.85 -9.39
CA VAL A 404 -12.17 -23.13 -10.75
C VAL A 404 -11.44 -24.37 -11.32
N PRO A 405 -12.16 -25.47 -11.62
CA PRO A 405 -11.53 -26.66 -12.16
C PRO A 405 -10.92 -26.44 -13.55
N SER A 406 -9.82 -27.11 -13.86
CA SER A 406 -9.12 -26.96 -15.15
C SER A 406 -9.99 -27.25 -16.37
N HIS A 407 -10.92 -28.21 -16.27
CA HIS A 407 -11.86 -28.52 -17.34
C HIS A 407 -12.85 -27.38 -17.61
N LEU A 408 -13.29 -26.69 -16.55
CA LEU A 408 -14.18 -25.53 -16.66
C LEU A 408 -13.43 -24.33 -17.29
N ILE A 409 -12.17 -24.12 -16.91
CA ILE A 409 -11.30 -23.10 -17.54
C ILE A 409 -11.14 -23.40 -19.05
N ALA A 410 -10.94 -24.66 -19.43
CA ALA A 410 -10.84 -25.05 -20.83
C ALA A 410 -12.14 -24.78 -21.61
N GLN A 411 -13.29 -25.13 -21.01
CA GLN A 411 -14.60 -24.88 -21.61
C GLN A 411 -14.88 -23.38 -21.78
N LEU A 412 -14.58 -22.55 -20.76
CA LEU A 412 -14.83 -21.12 -20.78
C LEU A 412 -13.84 -20.34 -21.67
N SER A 413 -12.57 -20.78 -21.75
CA SER A 413 -11.57 -20.15 -22.62
C SER A 413 -11.75 -20.50 -24.10
N GLY A 414 -12.44 -21.62 -24.41
CA GLY A 414 -12.58 -22.15 -25.77
C GLY A 414 -11.26 -22.67 -26.34
N LEU A 415 -10.35 -23.11 -25.46
CA LEU A 415 -9.04 -23.68 -25.81
C LEU A 415 -9.03 -25.19 -25.52
N THR A 416 -8.21 -25.95 -26.22
CA THR A 416 -8.05 -27.40 -26.01
C THR A 416 -7.42 -27.69 -24.64
N GLY A 417 -7.97 -28.64 -23.88
CA GLY A 417 -7.59 -28.90 -22.47
C GLY A 417 -6.10 -29.14 -22.21
N GLY A 418 -5.37 -29.76 -23.14
CA GLY A 418 -3.92 -29.97 -23.02
C GLY A 418 -3.11 -28.66 -23.01
N ASN A 419 -3.51 -27.68 -23.83
CA ASN A 419 -2.86 -26.37 -23.87
C ASN A 419 -3.20 -25.52 -22.63
N VAL A 420 -4.42 -25.66 -22.10
CA VAL A 420 -4.88 -24.90 -20.94
C VAL A 420 -4.05 -25.22 -19.70
N ASN A 421 -3.73 -26.49 -19.45
CA ASN A 421 -2.89 -26.85 -18.29
C ASN A 421 -1.48 -26.25 -18.38
N LYS A 422 -0.89 -26.20 -19.58
CA LYS A 422 0.41 -25.54 -19.81
C LYS A 422 0.32 -24.03 -19.53
N LEU A 423 -0.70 -23.37 -20.08
CA LEU A 423 -0.93 -21.93 -19.89
C LEU A 423 -1.24 -21.60 -18.43
N CYS A 424 -2.05 -22.42 -17.75
CA CYS A 424 -2.31 -22.27 -16.32
C CYS A 424 -1.03 -22.45 -15.49
N GLY A 425 -0.15 -23.39 -15.87
CA GLY A 425 1.17 -23.52 -15.26
C GLY A 425 2.04 -22.27 -15.43
N GLN A 426 2.03 -21.66 -16.61
CA GLN A 426 2.78 -20.41 -16.88
C GLN A 426 2.20 -19.21 -16.13
N LEU A 427 0.88 -19.08 -16.09
CA LEU A 427 0.19 -18.03 -15.33
C LEU A 427 0.37 -18.20 -13.83
N ALA A 428 0.42 -19.45 -13.34
CA ALA A 428 0.69 -19.74 -11.94
C ALA A 428 2.11 -19.36 -11.54
N LYS A 429 3.09 -19.58 -12.44
CA LYS A 429 4.47 -19.14 -12.22
C LYS A 429 4.62 -17.62 -12.09
N ARG A 430 3.77 -16.87 -12.78
CA ARG A 430 3.70 -15.41 -12.68
C ARG A 430 2.77 -14.92 -11.56
N ASN A 431 2.30 -15.82 -10.70
CA ASN A 431 1.39 -15.53 -9.60
C ASN A 431 0.10 -14.80 -10.03
N LEU A 432 -0.37 -15.00 -11.27
CA LEU A 432 -1.62 -14.41 -11.78
C LEU A 432 -2.84 -15.32 -11.49
N ILE A 433 -2.57 -16.61 -11.31
CA ILE A 433 -3.50 -17.59 -10.77
C ILE A 433 -2.74 -18.44 -9.75
N ALA A 434 -3.43 -19.04 -8.79
CA ALA A 434 -2.82 -19.98 -7.85
C ALA A 434 -3.48 -21.35 -7.99
N ARG A 435 -2.67 -22.40 -8.10
CA ARG A 435 -3.17 -23.77 -8.11
C ARG A 435 -3.56 -24.18 -6.70
N VAL A 436 -4.75 -24.75 -6.54
CA VAL A 436 -5.26 -25.27 -5.27
C VAL A 436 -5.52 -26.75 -5.45
N VAL A 437 -4.81 -27.58 -4.68
CA VAL A 437 -4.94 -29.04 -4.71
C VAL A 437 -5.34 -29.50 -3.31
N ASN A 438 -6.62 -29.83 -3.13
CA ASN A 438 -7.17 -30.39 -1.90
C ASN A 438 -7.90 -31.71 -2.21
N ALA A 439 -8.14 -32.56 -1.20
CA ALA A 439 -8.82 -33.84 -1.36
C ALA A 439 -10.24 -33.75 -1.98
N ARG A 440 -10.87 -32.57 -1.94
CA ARG A 440 -12.20 -32.29 -2.53
C ARG A 440 -12.19 -31.40 -3.79
N TYR A 441 -11.12 -30.64 -4.02
CA TYR A 441 -11.09 -29.60 -5.05
C TYR A 441 -9.70 -29.54 -5.71
N ASP A 442 -9.64 -29.74 -7.02
CA ASP A 442 -8.45 -29.54 -7.86
C ASP A 442 -8.77 -28.48 -8.92
N GLY A 443 -7.99 -27.41 -8.95
CA GLY A 443 -8.20 -26.31 -9.89
C GLY A 443 -7.32 -25.10 -9.60
N TYR A 444 -7.75 -23.96 -10.14
CA TYR A 444 -7.04 -22.69 -10.01
C TYR A 444 -7.95 -21.63 -9.41
N ARG A 445 -7.37 -20.75 -8.59
CA ARG A 445 -8.02 -19.53 -8.09
C ARG A 445 -7.36 -18.31 -8.73
N LEU A 446 -8.13 -17.26 -8.98
CA LEU A 446 -7.59 -15.98 -9.42
C LEU A 446 -6.84 -15.32 -8.25
N THR A 447 -5.72 -14.65 -8.54
CA THR A 447 -5.01 -13.80 -7.57
C THR A 447 -5.27 -12.32 -7.85
N TYR A 448 -4.92 -11.43 -6.92
CA TYR A 448 -5.05 -9.99 -7.15
C TYR A 448 -4.21 -9.53 -8.35
N GLY A 449 -3.01 -10.07 -8.55
CA GLY A 449 -2.21 -9.77 -9.74
C GLY A 449 -2.91 -10.16 -11.04
N GLY A 450 -3.59 -11.31 -11.07
CA GLY A 450 -4.43 -11.70 -12.22
C GLY A 450 -5.54 -10.69 -12.49
N LEU A 451 -6.19 -10.20 -11.44
CA LEU A 451 -7.23 -9.18 -11.53
C LEU A 451 -6.68 -7.84 -12.02
N ASP A 452 -5.53 -7.40 -11.49
CA ASP A 452 -4.81 -6.17 -11.88
C ASP A 452 -4.51 -6.20 -13.39
N TYR A 453 -3.98 -7.32 -13.87
CA TYR A 453 -3.62 -7.52 -15.27
C TYR A 453 -4.81 -7.52 -16.21
N LEU A 454 -5.93 -8.12 -15.79
CA LEU A 454 -7.19 -8.08 -16.54
C LEU A 454 -7.74 -6.65 -16.63
N SER A 455 -7.63 -5.86 -15.56
CA SER A 455 -8.01 -4.44 -15.55
C SER A 455 -7.14 -3.61 -16.50
N LEU A 456 -5.81 -3.72 -16.40
CA LEU A 456 -4.86 -3.02 -17.27
C LEU A 456 -5.04 -3.39 -18.75
N ARG A 457 -5.29 -4.67 -19.06
CA ARG A 457 -5.62 -5.10 -20.42
C ARG A 457 -6.93 -4.48 -20.93
N THR A 458 -7.88 -4.25 -20.04
CA THR A 458 -9.16 -3.62 -20.42
C THR A 458 -8.94 -2.15 -20.77
N PHE A 459 -8.15 -1.42 -19.97
CA PHE A 459 -7.83 -0.01 -20.23
C PHE A 459 -7.05 0.21 -21.53
N THR A 460 -6.07 -0.66 -21.82
CA THR A 460 -5.28 -0.60 -23.06
C THR A 460 -6.08 -0.94 -24.33
N ARG A 461 -7.17 -1.72 -24.21
CA ARG A 461 -8.00 -2.13 -25.38
C ARG A 461 -9.13 -1.16 -25.71
N ARG A 462 -9.54 -0.32 -24.75
CA ARG A 462 -10.53 0.74 -25.00
C ARG A 462 -9.90 1.80 -25.92
N LYS A 463 -10.71 2.44 -26.77
CA LYS A 463 -10.25 3.49 -27.70
C LYS A 463 -11.00 4.80 -27.44
N PRO A 464 -10.31 5.91 -27.12
CA PRO A 464 -8.86 6.01 -26.85
C PRO A 464 -8.46 5.19 -25.61
N ALA A 465 -7.19 4.75 -25.51
CA ALA A 465 -6.75 3.97 -24.37
C ALA A 465 -6.64 4.86 -23.13
N SER A 466 -7.35 4.49 -22.06
CA SER A 466 -7.34 5.23 -20.81
C SER A 466 -5.97 5.15 -20.10
N VAL A 467 -5.24 4.05 -20.35
CA VAL A 467 -3.90 3.76 -19.84
C VAL A 467 -3.07 3.11 -20.95
N ALA A 468 -2.01 3.79 -21.38
CA ALA A 468 -1.02 3.30 -22.34
C ALA A 468 0.28 2.87 -21.65
N SER A 469 0.68 3.56 -20.59
CA SER A 469 1.85 3.21 -19.79
C SER A 469 1.60 3.40 -18.28
N VAL A 470 2.25 2.56 -17.49
CA VAL A 470 2.22 2.61 -16.02
C VAL A 470 3.57 3.11 -15.52
N GLY A 471 3.56 4.16 -14.71
CA GLY A 471 4.73 4.80 -14.12
C GLY A 471 4.93 4.41 -12.66
N LYS A 472 5.59 5.31 -11.90
CA LYS A 472 5.92 5.09 -10.48
C LYS A 472 4.65 5.01 -9.62
N LYS A 473 4.71 4.18 -8.59
CA LYS A 473 3.73 4.19 -7.49
C LYS A 473 3.89 5.49 -6.69
N ILE A 474 2.81 6.25 -6.53
CA ILE A 474 2.83 7.57 -5.87
C ILE A 474 2.24 7.52 -4.45
N GLY A 475 1.46 6.48 -4.12
CA GLY A 475 0.88 6.33 -2.80
C GLY A 475 0.49 4.89 -2.47
N VAL A 476 0.54 4.57 -1.18
CA VAL A 476 0.00 3.33 -0.61
C VAL A 476 -1.00 3.76 0.46
N GLY A 477 -2.29 3.58 0.19
CA GLY A 477 -3.33 3.76 1.18
C GLY A 477 -3.53 2.48 2.00
N LYS A 478 -4.28 2.62 3.09
CA LYS A 478 -4.83 1.51 3.89
C LYS A 478 -5.54 0.47 2.98
N GLU A 479 -6.32 0.99 2.05
CA GLU A 479 -7.31 0.27 1.25
C GLU A 479 -6.97 0.19 -0.25
N SER A 480 -5.96 0.93 -0.70
CA SER A 480 -5.70 1.10 -2.13
C SER A 480 -4.23 1.37 -2.47
N ASP A 481 -3.83 1.00 -3.69
CA ASP A 481 -2.54 1.39 -4.26
C ASP A 481 -2.74 2.46 -5.34
N ILE A 482 -1.90 3.50 -5.33
CA ILE A 482 -2.01 4.62 -6.26
C ILE A 482 -0.79 4.66 -7.18
N TYR A 483 -1.03 4.61 -8.49
CA TYR A 483 -0.01 4.64 -9.54
C TYR A 483 -0.18 5.84 -10.45
N LEU A 484 0.94 6.44 -10.86
CA LEU A 484 0.95 7.40 -11.96
C LEU A 484 0.87 6.63 -13.28
N VAL A 485 -0.04 7.01 -14.17
CA VAL A 485 -0.19 6.40 -15.50
C VAL A 485 -0.24 7.47 -16.59
N ARG A 486 -0.03 7.08 -17.84
CA ARG A 486 -0.22 7.96 -19.00
C ARG A 486 -1.16 7.33 -20.01
N ASP A 487 -1.92 8.16 -20.71
CA ASP A 487 -2.78 7.73 -21.81
C ASP A 487 -2.05 7.74 -23.17
N ASP A 488 -2.79 7.49 -24.26
CA ASP A 488 -2.25 7.52 -25.63
C ASP A 488 -1.74 8.91 -26.06
N ALA A 489 -2.18 9.99 -25.40
CA ALA A 489 -1.77 11.36 -25.66
C ALA A 489 -0.63 11.83 -24.73
N GLU A 490 -0.02 10.90 -23.99
CA GLU A 490 1.01 11.14 -22.96
C GLU A 490 0.56 12.02 -21.77
N GLU A 491 -0.75 12.21 -21.59
CA GLU A 491 -1.31 12.95 -20.48
C GLU A 491 -1.20 12.14 -19.18
N LYS A 492 -0.72 12.78 -18.10
CA LYS A 492 -0.57 12.15 -16.78
C LYS A 492 -1.92 11.95 -16.10
N ARG A 493 -2.16 10.76 -15.59
CA ARG A 493 -3.39 10.34 -14.89
C ARG A 493 -3.04 9.51 -13.67
N VAL A 494 -4.02 9.29 -12.80
CA VAL A 494 -3.90 8.45 -11.60
C VAL A 494 -4.67 7.16 -11.82
N LEU A 495 -4.04 6.03 -11.49
CA LEU A 495 -4.66 4.71 -11.41
C LEU A 495 -4.73 4.29 -9.94
N LYS A 496 -5.93 4.18 -9.40
CA LYS A 496 -6.22 3.67 -8.06
C LYS A 496 -6.63 2.19 -8.15
N LEU A 497 -5.98 1.32 -7.39
CA LEU A 497 -6.32 -0.10 -7.28
C LEU A 497 -6.85 -0.39 -5.87
N HIS A 498 -8.09 -0.85 -5.77
CA HIS A 498 -8.72 -1.18 -4.49
C HIS A 498 -8.27 -2.57 -4.02
N ARG A 499 -7.84 -2.67 -2.77
CA ARG A 499 -7.38 -3.91 -2.13
C ARG A 499 -7.98 -4.05 -0.73
N LEU A 500 -9.30 -4.24 -0.68
CA LEU A 500 -10.00 -4.52 0.58
C LEU A 500 -9.44 -5.80 1.21
N GLY A 501 -9.18 -5.78 2.52
CA GLY A 501 -8.65 -6.92 3.29
C GLY A 501 -7.14 -6.98 3.47
N ARG A 502 -6.42 -5.91 3.14
CA ARG A 502 -4.95 -5.83 3.31
C ARG A 502 -4.51 -5.74 4.78
N ILE A 503 -5.34 -5.17 5.65
CA ILE A 503 -4.95 -4.76 7.03
C ILE A 503 -5.73 -5.51 8.12
N SER A 504 -6.89 -6.10 7.81
CA SER A 504 -7.83 -6.58 8.83
C SER A 504 -7.69 -8.06 9.20
N PHE A 505 -6.49 -8.65 9.14
CA PHE A 505 -6.28 -10.02 9.65
C PHE A 505 -6.29 -10.10 11.19
N ARG A 506 -6.05 -9.00 11.92
CA ARG A 506 -6.05 -8.97 13.40
C ARG A 506 -7.45 -9.04 14.01
N ALA A 507 -8.42 -8.25 13.52
CA ALA A 507 -9.76 -8.15 14.11
C ALA A 507 -10.73 -9.26 13.64
N ILE A 508 -10.52 -9.82 12.46
CA ILE A 508 -11.48 -10.76 11.86
C ILE A 508 -11.37 -12.16 12.47
N LYS A 509 -10.19 -12.56 12.97
CA LYS A 509 -10.02 -13.89 13.59
C LYS A 509 -10.81 -14.03 14.90
N SER A 510 -11.01 -12.94 15.66
CA SER A 510 -11.81 -12.96 16.90
C SER A 510 -13.31 -12.98 16.64
N LYS A 511 -13.79 -12.32 15.56
CA LYS A 511 -15.23 -12.28 15.20
C LYS A 511 -15.70 -13.46 14.35
N ARG A 512 -14.80 -14.15 13.65
CA ARG A 512 -15.13 -15.30 12.78
C ARG A 512 -15.57 -16.54 13.56
N ASP A 513 -15.13 -16.70 14.81
CA ASP A 513 -15.58 -17.79 15.69
C ASP A 513 -17.05 -17.61 16.15
N TYR A 514 -17.60 -16.40 16.07
CA TYR A 514 -18.98 -16.09 16.50
C TYR A 514 -20.04 -16.13 15.39
N LEU A 515 -19.67 -16.04 14.10
CA LEU A 515 -20.63 -15.89 12.98
C LEU A 515 -20.47 -16.97 11.90
N GLY A 516 -20.70 -18.22 12.29
CA GLY A 516 -20.56 -19.41 11.42
C GLY A 516 -21.60 -19.61 10.30
N LYS A 517 -22.20 -18.57 9.68
CA LYS A 517 -23.32 -18.76 8.73
C LYS A 517 -23.45 -17.81 7.53
N ARG A 518 -22.41 -17.11 7.07
CA ARG A 518 -22.45 -16.43 5.76
C ARG A 518 -21.34 -16.95 4.85
N SER A 519 -21.67 -17.29 3.60
CA SER A 519 -20.69 -17.52 2.55
C SER A 519 -20.01 -16.18 2.27
N SER A 520 -18.91 -15.91 2.98
CA SER A 520 -18.15 -14.67 2.89
C SER A 520 -17.89 -14.33 1.43
N ALA A 521 -18.39 -13.18 0.97
CA ALA A 521 -18.09 -12.68 -0.36
C ALA A 521 -16.57 -12.59 -0.55
N SER A 522 -16.08 -12.99 -1.72
CA SER A 522 -14.64 -12.95 -2.01
C SER A 522 -14.12 -11.51 -1.91
N TRP A 523 -12.98 -11.28 -1.24
CA TRP A 523 -12.31 -9.98 -1.11
C TRP A 523 -12.20 -9.20 -2.44
N MET A 524 -11.99 -9.94 -3.55
CA MET A 524 -11.94 -9.38 -4.90
C MET A 524 -13.28 -8.84 -5.38
N TYR A 525 -14.38 -9.48 -4.99
CA TYR A 525 -15.73 -9.02 -5.30
C TYR A 525 -16.03 -7.72 -4.54
N MET A 526 -15.67 -7.65 -3.26
CA MET A 526 -15.83 -6.42 -2.46
C MET A 526 -14.94 -5.29 -2.99
N SER A 527 -13.69 -5.58 -3.35
CA SER A 527 -12.79 -4.59 -3.98
C SER A 527 -13.34 -4.07 -5.31
N ARG A 528 -14.04 -4.92 -6.08
CA ARG A 528 -14.72 -4.53 -7.30
C ARG A 528 -15.92 -3.61 -7.03
N LEU A 529 -16.74 -3.93 -6.03
CA LEU A 529 -17.88 -3.10 -5.63
C LEU A 529 -17.42 -1.73 -5.13
N SER A 530 -16.36 -1.68 -4.30
CA SER A 530 -15.76 -0.43 -3.80
C SER A 530 -15.30 0.47 -4.95
N ALA A 531 -14.55 -0.05 -5.92
CA ALA A 531 -14.13 0.72 -7.11
C ALA A 531 -15.31 1.20 -7.98
N GLN A 532 -16.36 0.38 -8.10
CA GLN A 532 -17.56 0.77 -8.84
C GLN A 532 -18.35 1.86 -8.11
N LYS A 533 -18.46 1.76 -6.78
CA LYS A 533 -19.09 2.78 -5.92
C LYS A 533 -18.34 4.10 -6.06
N GLU A 534 -17.02 4.10 -5.83
CA GLU A 534 -16.19 5.30 -5.92
C GLU A 534 -16.28 5.99 -7.29
N PHE A 535 -16.17 5.24 -8.39
CA PHE A 535 -16.28 5.83 -9.73
C PHE A 535 -17.66 6.44 -10.01
N THR A 536 -18.73 5.81 -9.51
CA THR A 536 -20.09 6.31 -9.70
C THR A 536 -20.31 7.61 -8.93
N TYR A 537 -19.89 7.66 -7.66
CA TYR A 537 -19.93 8.88 -6.85
C TYR A 537 -19.10 9.99 -7.49
N MET A 538 -17.85 9.70 -7.85
CA MET A 538 -16.96 10.67 -8.49
C MET A 538 -17.57 11.25 -9.77
N LYS A 539 -18.21 10.41 -10.60
CA LYS A 539 -18.88 10.87 -11.83
C LYS A 539 -20.05 11.80 -11.53
N ILE A 540 -20.92 11.42 -10.61
CA ILE A 540 -22.09 12.23 -10.26
C ILE A 540 -21.65 13.54 -9.61
N LEU A 541 -20.69 13.51 -8.69
CA LEU A 541 -20.15 14.70 -8.04
C LEU A 541 -19.50 15.65 -9.06
N TYR A 542 -18.70 15.12 -9.98
CA TYR A 542 -18.06 15.91 -11.04
C TYR A 542 -19.10 16.55 -11.99
N ASP A 543 -20.11 15.79 -12.42
CA ASP A 543 -21.17 16.29 -13.30
C ASP A 543 -22.02 17.39 -12.63
N HIS A 544 -22.06 17.42 -11.29
CA HIS A 544 -22.76 18.42 -10.47
C HIS A 544 -21.83 19.51 -9.88
N GLY A 545 -20.61 19.65 -10.43
CA GLY A 545 -19.71 20.77 -10.12
C GLY A 545 -19.11 20.75 -8.72
N PHE A 546 -18.97 19.57 -8.10
CA PHE A 546 -18.18 19.42 -6.87
C PHE A 546 -16.68 19.41 -7.18
N PRO A 547 -15.82 19.90 -6.26
CA PRO A 547 -14.38 19.88 -6.42
C PRO A 547 -13.84 18.46 -6.18
N VAL A 548 -13.91 17.63 -7.23
CA VAL A 548 -13.45 16.23 -7.22
C VAL A 548 -12.59 15.95 -8.47
N PRO A 549 -11.72 14.93 -8.44
CA PRO A 549 -10.98 14.52 -9.62
C PRO A 549 -11.92 14.17 -10.79
N THR A 550 -11.49 14.43 -12.02
CA THR A 550 -12.26 14.02 -13.20
C THR A 550 -12.21 12.49 -13.33
N PRO A 551 -13.36 11.80 -13.31
CA PRO A 551 -13.41 10.35 -13.49
C PRO A 551 -13.26 10.01 -14.97
N ILE A 552 -12.27 9.18 -15.30
CA ILE A 552 -11.93 8.87 -16.70
C ILE A 552 -12.43 7.48 -17.07
N ASP A 553 -12.08 6.47 -16.27
CA ASP A 553 -12.44 5.10 -16.60
C ASP A 553 -12.47 4.18 -15.37
N GLN A 554 -13.23 3.10 -15.47
CA GLN A 554 -13.36 2.09 -14.42
C GLN A 554 -13.31 0.68 -15.00
N SER A 555 -12.59 -0.21 -14.32
CA SER A 555 -12.51 -1.62 -14.67
C SER A 555 -12.22 -2.46 -13.43
N ARG A 556 -13.14 -3.36 -13.10
CA ARG A 556 -13.06 -4.27 -11.94
C ARG A 556 -12.81 -3.49 -10.65
N HIS A 557 -11.67 -3.66 -10.00
CA HIS A 557 -11.25 -3.01 -8.77
C HIS A 557 -10.31 -1.82 -9.03
N CYS A 558 -10.23 -1.33 -10.28
CA CYS A 558 -9.38 -0.21 -10.66
C CYS A 558 -10.19 0.99 -11.15
N VAL A 559 -9.78 2.18 -10.73
CA VAL A 559 -10.33 3.47 -11.15
C VAL A 559 -9.23 4.34 -11.74
N VAL A 560 -9.49 4.96 -12.89
CA VAL A 560 -8.59 5.93 -13.54
C VAL A 560 -9.21 7.31 -13.44
N MET A 561 -8.45 8.28 -12.93
CA MET A 561 -8.87 9.66 -12.71
C MET A 561 -7.78 10.66 -13.10
N SER A 562 -8.14 11.94 -13.21
CA SER A 562 -7.17 13.02 -13.50
C SER A 562 -6.13 13.15 -12.40
N LEU A 563 -4.88 13.46 -12.75
CA LEU A 563 -3.87 13.88 -11.78
C LEU A 563 -4.12 15.33 -11.38
N ILE A 564 -4.24 15.58 -10.08
CA ILE A 564 -4.36 16.91 -9.50
C ILE A 564 -2.99 17.32 -8.95
N ASP A 565 -2.56 18.54 -9.26
CA ASP A 565 -1.34 19.13 -8.68
C ASP A 565 -1.66 19.80 -7.35
N ALA A 566 -1.84 18.98 -6.32
CA ALA A 566 -2.20 19.38 -4.98
C ALA A 566 -1.48 18.51 -3.96
N ASP A 567 -1.27 19.05 -2.76
CA ASP A 567 -0.74 18.31 -1.62
C ASP A 567 -1.86 17.87 -0.69
N PRO A 568 -1.79 16.67 -0.09
CA PRO A 568 -2.70 16.31 1.00
C PRO A 568 -2.63 17.34 2.12
N MET A 569 -3.77 17.68 2.72
CA MET A 569 -3.86 18.71 3.76
C MET A 569 -2.91 18.47 4.93
N ARG A 570 -2.67 17.20 5.29
CA ARG A 570 -1.66 16.81 6.29
C ARG A 570 -0.26 17.40 6.02
N ALA A 571 0.14 17.52 4.75
CA ALA A 571 1.46 18.02 4.36
C ALA A 571 1.52 19.55 4.27
N VAL A 572 0.38 20.25 4.38
CA VAL A 572 0.32 21.71 4.27
C VAL A 572 0.79 22.33 5.58
N MET A 573 1.94 23.01 5.53
CA MET A 573 2.56 23.55 6.74
C MET A 573 2.06 24.94 7.14
N GLN A 574 1.69 25.75 6.15
CA GLN A 574 1.22 27.12 6.31
C GLN A 574 0.11 27.40 5.28
N VAL A 575 -0.92 28.12 5.70
CA VAL A 575 -2.04 28.57 4.88
C VAL A 575 -2.15 30.08 5.09
N ASP A 576 -2.35 30.86 4.02
CA ASP A 576 -2.42 32.32 4.11
C ASP A 576 -3.64 32.78 4.93
N ASP A 577 -4.78 32.15 4.65
CA ASP A 577 -6.04 32.38 5.36
C ASP A 577 -6.61 31.04 5.84
N VAL A 578 -6.35 30.74 7.10
CA VAL A 578 -6.84 29.52 7.77
C VAL A 578 -8.36 29.58 7.95
N ALA A 579 -8.92 30.77 8.17
CA ALA A 579 -10.35 30.94 8.42
C ALA A 579 -11.17 30.72 7.14
N ASP A 580 -10.68 31.22 6.01
CA ASP A 580 -11.28 30.99 4.70
C ASP A 580 -11.24 29.50 4.32
N LEU A 581 -10.09 28.83 4.46
CA LEU A 581 -9.99 27.40 4.19
C LEU A 581 -10.93 26.59 5.10
N TYR A 582 -11.00 26.90 6.40
CA TYR A 582 -11.94 26.24 7.31
C TYR A 582 -13.39 26.46 6.88
N GLY A 583 -13.76 27.69 6.50
CA GLY A 583 -15.09 28.04 6.01
C GLY A 583 -15.46 27.27 4.74
N GLN A 584 -14.54 27.18 3.78
CA GLN A 584 -14.73 26.42 2.54
C GLN A 584 -14.98 24.93 2.80
N LEU A 585 -14.25 24.32 3.75
CA LEU A 585 -14.44 22.91 4.10
C LEU A 585 -15.78 22.65 4.79
N MET A 586 -16.17 23.52 5.72
CA MET A 586 -17.45 23.40 6.40
C MET A 586 -18.63 23.60 5.44
N GLU A 587 -18.52 24.56 4.52
CA GLU A 587 -19.49 24.75 3.45
C GLU A 587 -19.54 23.54 2.51
N LEU A 588 -18.40 22.91 2.23
CA LEU A 588 -18.36 21.71 1.38
C LEU A 588 -19.07 20.51 2.05
N ILE A 589 -18.89 20.31 3.36
CA ILE A 589 -19.64 19.30 4.15
C ILE A 589 -21.14 19.59 4.07
N MET A 590 -21.55 20.85 4.24
CA MET A 590 -22.96 21.25 4.09
C MET A 590 -23.48 21.04 2.68
N ARG A 591 -22.67 21.34 1.65
CA ARG A 591 -23.03 21.13 0.25
C ARG A 591 -23.26 19.65 -0.08
N PHE A 592 -22.46 18.74 0.49
CA PHE A 592 -22.72 17.30 0.41
C PHE A 592 -24.07 16.94 1.05
N ALA A 593 -24.32 17.41 2.28
CA ALA A 593 -25.56 17.14 3.00
C ALA A 593 -26.79 17.69 2.26
N ARG A 594 -26.70 18.90 1.70
CA ARG A 594 -27.70 19.48 0.79
C ARG A 594 -27.95 18.58 -0.42
N SER A 595 -26.93 17.92 -0.93
CA SER A 595 -27.08 16.99 -2.06
C SER A 595 -27.59 15.60 -1.67
N GLY A 596 -27.89 15.37 -0.38
CA GLY A 596 -28.37 14.09 0.15
C GLY A 596 -27.25 13.10 0.46
N LEU A 597 -26.00 13.57 0.56
CA LEU A 597 -24.81 12.75 0.74
C LEU A 597 -24.01 13.16 1.98
N ILE A 598 -23.33 12.21 2.59
CA ILE A 598 -22.36 12.42 3.65
C ILE A 598 -21.10 11.67 3.24
N HIS A 599 -19.93 12.30 3.40
CA HIS A 599 -18.67 11.70 2.97
C HIS A 599 -18.36 10.46 3.82
N GLY A 600 -18.55 10.59 5.14
CA GLY A 600 -18.40 9.50 6.08
C GLY A 600 -16.95 9.12 6.34
N ASP A 601 -15.97 9.88 5.85
CA ASP A 601 -14.52 9.77 6.17
C ASP A 601 -13.78 11.07 5.78
N PHE A 602 -14.31 12.21 6.21
CA PHE A 602 -13.81 13.52 5.83
C PHE A 602 -12.66 13.97 6.76
N ASN A 603 -11.41 13.74 6.34
CA ASN A 603 -10.21 13.97 7.15
C ASN A 603 -9.07 14.61 6.35
N GLU A 604 -7.95 14.95 7.01
CA GLU A 604 -6.79 15.64 6.42
C GLU A 604 -6.02 14.83 5.36
N PHE A 605 -6.29 13.53 5.23
CA PHE A 605 -5.68 12.67 4.21
C PHE A 605 -6.52 12.64 2.92
N ASN A 606 -7.83 12.84 3.04
CA ASN A 606 -8.80 12.78 1.94
C ASN A 606 -9.10 14.16 1.32
N ILE A 607 -8.42 15.21 1.78
CA ILE A 607 -8.53 16.56 1.26
C ILE A 607 -7.19 16.98 0.64
N LEU A 608 -7.24 17.41 -0.61
CA LEU A 608 -6.10 17.91 -1.37
C LEU A 608 -6.19 19.44 -1.51
N VAL A 609 -5.12 20.13 -1.14
CA VAL A 609 -4.99 21.58 -1.25
C VAL A 609 -4.09 21.92 -2.44
N PRO A 610 -4.57 22.68 -3.45
CA PRO A 610 -3.78 23.05 -4.62
C PRO A 610 -2.51 23.85 -4.26
N ARG A 611 -1.39 23.59 -4.96
CA ARG A 611 -0.13 24.32 -4.76
C ARG A 611 -0.20 25.74 -5.35
N LYS A 612 0.31 26.75 -4.63
CA LYS A 612 0.36 28.13 -5.13
C LYS A 612 1.34 28.28 -6.30
N GLY A 613 0.93 28.96 -7.37
CA GLY A 613 1.81 29.33 -8.49
C GLY A 613 1.20 29.27 -9.90
N LYS A 614 -0.03 28.77 -10.06
CA LYS A 614 -0.80 28.83 -11.32
C LYS A 614 -2.28 29.12 -11.04
N GLY A 615 -2.63 30.40 -10.94
CA GLY A 615 -3.98 30.88 -10.64
C GLY A 615 -4.24 31.02 -9.12
N ASN A 616 -5.05 32.01 -8.74
CA ASN A 616 -5.45 32.29 -7.36
C ASN A 616 -5.90 31.03 -6.61
N GLY A 617 -5.69 31.02 -5.28
CA GLY A 617 -5.99 29.89 -4.37
C GLY A 617 -7.20 29.08 -4.82
N GLY A 618 -6.94 27.84 -5.27
CA GLY A 618 -7.98 26.96 -5.76
C GLY A 618 -8.73 26.28 -4.61
N ASP A 619 -10.02 26.04 -4.81
CA ASP A 619 -10.89 25.33 -3.87
C ASP A 619 -10.29 23.97 -3.45
N PRO A 620 -10.47 23.54 -2.19
CA PRO A 620 -10.03 22.24 -1.71
C PRO A 620 -10.72 21.11 -2.47
N ILE A 621 -9.95 20.09 -2.86
CA ILE A 621 -10.44 18.95 -3.64
C ILE A 621 -10.58 17.73 -2.75
N VAL A 622 -11.74 17.07 -2.80
CA VAL A 622 -12.04 15.89 -1.98
C VAL A 622 -11.79 14.63 -2.80
N ILE A 623 -11.26 13.61 -2.14
CA ILE A 623 -11.00 12.29 -2.72
C ILE A 623 -11.50 11.19 -1.78
N ASP A 624 -11.57 9.97 -2.32
CA ASP A 624 -11.92 8.74 -1.59
C ASP A 624 -13.40 8.61 -1.18
N PHE A 625 -14.23 8.25 -2.16
CA PHE A 625 -15.69 8.17 -1.99
C PHE A 625 -16.33 6.78 -1.68
N PRO A 626 -15.60 5.68 -1.37
CA PRO A 626 -16.27 4.39 -1.12
C PRO A 626 -17.07 4.40 0.19
N GLN A 627 -16.72 5.23 1.17
CA GLN A 627 -17.41 5.34 2.46
C GLN A 627 -18.66 6.25 2.44
N MET A 628 -18.96 6.89 1.31
CA MET A 628 -20.09 7.82 1.24
C MET A 628 -21.42 7.13 1.57
N VAL A 629 -22.24 7.80 2.39
CA VAL A 629 -23.57 7.35 2.81
C VAL A 629 -24.64 8.39 2.45
N SER A 630 -25.89 7.95 2.35
CA SER A 630 -27.04 8.86 2.14
C SER A 630 -27.42 9.55 3.45
N THR A 631 -27.98 10.77 3.38
CA THR A 631 -28.59 11.44 4.54
C THR A 631 -29.78 10.68 5.14
N ARG A 632 -30.32 9.68 4.41
CA ARG A 632 -31.40 8.79 4.89
C ARG A 632 -30.89 7.54 5.62
N HIS A 633 -29.58 7.42 5.80
CA HIS A 633 -28.99 6.30 6.53
C HIS A 633 -29.35 6.37 8.02
N GLU A 634 -29.53 5.21 8.67
CA GLU A 634 -29.94 5.13 10.09
C GLU A 634 -28.98 5.90 11.01
N ASN A 635 -27.69 5.89 10.67
CA ASN A 635 -26.61 6.53 11.42
C ASN A 635 -26.09 7.82 10.76
N ALA A 636 -26.88 8.47 9.90
CA ALA A 636 -26.44 9.67 9.16
C ALA A 636 -25.91 10.80 10.07
N GLU A 637 -26.57 11.05 11.21
CA GLU A 637 -26.14 12.06 12.18
C GLU A 637 -24.74 11.79 12.73
N PHE A 638 -24.42 10.52 13.04
CA PHE A 638 -23.10 10.13 13.54
C PHE A 638 -22.02 10.42 12.50
N PHE A 639 -22.20 9.99 11.25
CA PHE A 639 -21.21 10.21 10.18
C PHE A 639 -21.00 11.69 9.89
N PHE A 640 -22.06 12.49 9.88
CA PHE A 640 -21.97 13.94 9.65
C PHE A 640 -21.19 14.64 10.78
N ASN A 641 -21.56 14.36 12.03
CA ASN A 641 -20.87 14.97 13.18
C ASN A 641 -19.40 14.54 13.25
N ARG A 642 -19.08 13.32 12.85
CA ARG A 642 -17.71 12.83 12.75
C ARG A 642 -16.90 13.61 11.73
N ASP A 643 -17.40 13.75 10.50
CA ASP A 643 -16.76 14.53 9.44
C ASP A 643 -16.46 15.98 9.89
N VAL A 644 -17.42 16.63 10.56
CA VAL A 644 -17.24 17.98 11.12
C VAL A 644 -16.17 18.00 12.22
N ASN A 645 -16.22 17.06 13.16
CA ASN A 645 -15.30 17.02 14.29
C ASN A 645 -13.86 16.68 13.90
N CYS A 646 -13.65 15.84 12.87
CA CYS A 646 -12.32 15.55 12.33
C CYS A 646 -11.62 16.83 11.86
N ILE A 647 -12.32 17.67 11.08
CA ILE A 647 -11.76 18.95 10.61
C ILE A 647 -11.53 19.92 11.77
N ARG A 648 -12.47 20.04 12.70
CA ARG A 648 -12.29 20.90 13.88
C ARG A 648 -11.06 20.50 14.70
N ARG A 649 -10.91 19.21 14.98
CA ARG A 649 -9.77 18.67 15.72
C ARG A 649 -8.45 18.95 15.00
N PHE A 650 -8.42 18.74 13.68
CA PHE A 650 -7.24 19.01 12.86
C PHE A 650 -6.84 20.49 12.88
N PHE A 651 -7.78 21.42 12.65
CA PHE A 651 -7.49 22.86 12.63
C PHE A 651 -7.05 23.37 14.01
N ARG A 652 -7.66 22.87 15.09
CA ARG A 652 -7.25 23.20 16.45
C ARG A 652 -5.83 22.72 16.74
N LYS A 653 -5.48 21.49 16.36
CA LYS A 653 -4.15 20.93 16.61
C LYS A 653 -3.07 21.53 15.71
N ARG A 654 -3.34 21.70 14.42
CA ARG A 654 -2.33 22.05 13.40
C ARG A 654 -2.14 23.55 13.20
N PHE A 655 -3.23 24.32 13.22
CA PHE A 655 -3.23 25.76 12.94
C PHE A 655 -3.60 26.61 14.16
N ARG A 656 -3.87 25.98 15.31
CA ARG A 656 -4.37 26.63 16.53
C ARG A 656 -5.58 27.53 16.25
N PHE A 657 -6.41 27.12 15.29
CA PHE A 657 -7.60 27.83 14.86
C PHE A 657 -8.84 27.09 15.32
N GLU A 658 -9.78 27.81 15.91
CA GLU A 658 -11.10 27.30 16.26
C GLU A 658 -12.16 28.23 15.66
N GLY A 659 -13.01 27.68 14.79
CA GLY A 659 -14.07 28.45 14.15
C GLY A 659 -15.13 28.86 15.18
N ALA A 660 -15.59 30.11 15.09
CA ALA A 660 -16.65 30.64 15.97
C ALA A 660 -17.99 29.91 15.80
N THR A 661 -18.25 29.37 14.61
CA THR A 661 -19.45 28.58 14.27
C THR A 661 -19.06 27.35 13.45
N TRP A 662 -19.87 26.30 13.55
CA TRP A 662 -19.77 25.09 12.73
C TRP A 662 -21.16 24.49 12.49
N PRO A 663 -21.38 23.80 11.37
CA PRO A 663 -22.66 23.19 11.07
C PRO A 663 -22.94 22.02 12.01
N VAL A 664 -24.19 21.88 12.43
CA VAL A 664 -24.70 20.72 13.17
C VAL A 664 -25.78 20.01 12.38
N TRP A 665 -26.04 18.74 12.71
CA TRP A 665 -27.07 17.95 12.02
C TRP A 665 -28.47 18.60 12.01
N LYS A 666 -28.79 19.38 13.05
CA LYS A 666 -30.04 20.15 13.11
C LYS A 666 -30.16 21.19 11.99
N ASP A 667 -29.04 21.76 11.54
CA ASP A 667 -29.03 22.73 10.45
C ASP A 667 -29.40 22.05 9.13
N VAL A 668 -28.89 20.83 8.91
CA VAL A 668 -29.24 20.00 7.74
C VAL A 668 -30.74 19.69 7.73
N LEU A 669 -31.30 19.29 8.87
CA LEU A 669 -32.73 18.98 9.00
C LEU A 669 -33.59 20.24 8.80
N ALA A 670 -33.20 21.39 9.36
CA ALA A 670 -33.92 22.64 9.19
C ALA A 670 -33.94 23.10 7.73
N GLU A 671 -32.83 22.96 7.00
CA GLU A 671 -32.76 23.23 5.56
C GLU A 671 -33.60 22.24 4.74
N GLU A 672 -33.62 20.95 5.11
CA GLU A 672 -34.51 19.95 4.50
C GLU A 672 -35.99 20.29 4.70
N GLU A 673 -36.41 20.62 5.92
CA GLU A 673 -37.80 20.98 6.24
C GLU A 673 -38.24 22.27 5.53
N ALA A 674 -37.38 23.29 5.51
CA ALA A 674 -37.65 24.55 4.82
C ALA A 674 -37.85 24.33 3.32
N TYR A 675 -37.01 23.48 2.71
CA TYR A 675 -37.13 23.11 1.30
C TYR A 675 -38.40 22.31 1.02
N GLU A 676 -38.72 21.30 1.83
CA GLU A 676 -39.96 20.51 1.68
C GLU A 676 -41.22 21.36 1.86
N ALA A 677 -41.17 22.40 2.70
CA ALA A 677 -42.25 23.35 2.86
C ALA A 677 -42.41 24.23 1.60
N GLN A 678 -41.30 24.69 1.01
CA GLN A 678 -41.30 25.45 -0.24
C GLN A 678 -41.80 24.60 -1.42
N GLU A 679 -41.35 23.35 -1.54
CA GLU A 679 -41.80 22.42 -2.59
C GLU A 679 -43.30 22.14 -2.48
N ARG A 680 -43.82 21.95 -1.25
CA ARG A 680 -45.26 21.79 -1.01
C ARG A 680 -46.06 23.01 -1.45
N ARG A 681 -45.58 24.23 -1.15
CA ARG A 681 -46.22 25.48 -1.59
C ARG A 681 -46.26 25.58 -3.11
N LEU A 682 -45.14 25.34 -3.78
CA LEU A 682 -45.06 25.36 -5.25
C LEU A 682 -45.97 24.31 -5.90
N LYS A 683 -46.04 23.09 -5.34
CA LYS A 683 -46.97 22.05 -5.82
C LYS A 683 -48.43 22.43 -5.62
N GLU A 684 -48.79 23.08 -4.51
CA GLU A 684 -50.14 23.58 -4.27
C GLU A 684 -50.52 24.73 -5.20
N GLU A 685 -49.57 25.63 -5.50
CA GLU A 685 -49.73 26.73 -6.45
C GLU A 685 -49.90 26.21 -7.89
N ALA A 686 -49.08 25.25 -8.31
CA ALA A 686 -49.22 24.58 -9.59
C ALA A 686 -50.57 23.84 -9.72
N LYS A 687 -51.03 23.18 -8.66
CA LYS A 687 -52.34 22.50 -8.64
C LYS A 687 -53.52 23.48 -8.68
N ARG A 688 -53.36 24.67 -8.10
CA ARG A 688 -54.33 25.78 -8.19
C ARG A 688 -54.33 26.42 -9.58
N ALA A 689 -53.19 26.47 -10.26
CA ALA A 689 -53.07 26.97 -11.63
C ALA A 689 -53.70 26.01 -12.66
N ASP A 690 -53.45 24.70 -12.55
CA ASP A 690 -54.10 23.68 -13.40
C ASP A 690 -55.63 23.63 -13.19
N GLY A 691 -56.09 23.81 -11.94
CA GLY A 691 -57.52 23.88 -11.63
C GLY A 691 -58.21 25.16 -12.11
N LYS A 692 -57.46 26.23 -12.42
CA LYS A 692 -57.98 27.45 -13.06
C LYS A 692 -58.01 27.32 -14.58
N ALA A 693 -57.03 26.65 -15.19
CA ALA A 693 -57.01 26.39 -16.62
C ALA A 693 -58.18 25.49 -17.10
N GLU A 694 -58.58 24.49 -16.30
CA GLU A 694 -59.79 23.68 -16.60
C GLU A 694 -61.11 24.45 -16.31
N GLY A 695 -61.05 25.55 -15.55
CA GLY A 695 -62.20 26.41 -15.25
C GLY A 695 -62.44 27.53 -16.27
N GLU A 696 -61.41 27.94 -17.01
CA GLU A 696 -61.45 29.07 -17.96
C GLU A 696 -61.82 28.67 -19.40
N GLU A 697 -61.88 27.38 -19.75
CA GLU A 697 -62.42 26.91 -21.04
C GLU A 697 -63.96 26.99 -21.16
N LYS A 698 -64.66 27.58 -20.17
CA LYS A 698 -66.14 27.66 -20.13
C LYS A 698 -66.75 29.04 -20.00
N ALA A 699 -66.00 30.14 -20.12
CA ALA A 699 -66.56 31.49 -20.05
C ALA A 699 -66.19 32.34 -21.28
N GLU A 700 -67.14 32.36 -22.22
CA GLU A 700 -67.51 33.46 -23.12
C GLU A 700 -66.44 34.18 -23.96
N GLY A 701 -66.50 33.92 -25.27
CA GLY A 701 -66.10 34.89 -26.27
C GLY A 701 -67.29 35.75 -26.73
N ALA A 702 -67.06 37.06 -26.91
CA ALA A 702 -67.69 37.89 -27.95
C ALA A 702 -66.99 39.26 -28.08
N GLU A 703 -66.39 39.44 -29.26
CA GLU A 703 -66.29 40.65 -30.11
C GLU A 703 -65.48 41.91 -29.71
N GLU A 704 -64.38 42.06 -30.46
CA GLU A 704 -63.90 43.22 -31.24
C GLU A 704 -63.80 44.63 -30.61
N ALA A 705 -62.56 45.11 -30.43
CA ALA A 705 -62.13 46.44 -30.89
C ALA A 705 -60.59 46.59 -30.96
N THR A 706 -60.10 46.69 -32.19
CA THR A 706 -58.99 47.54 -32.70
C THR A 706 -57.58 47.43 -32.12
N GLU A 707 -56.68 46.94 -32.99
CA GLU A 707 -55.22 47.06 -32.98
C GLU A 707 -54.75 48.53 -32.95
N GLU A 708 -54.63 49.15 -31.78
CA GLU A 708 -53.69 50.28 -31.62
C GLU A 708 -53.21 50.54 -30.18
N THR A 709 -53.51 49.64 -29.24
CA THR A 709 -53.01 49.67 -27.85
C THR A 709 -52.18 48.45 -27.46
N ALA A 710 -51.97 47.50 -28.38
CA ALA A 710 -51.17 46.29 -28.14
C ALA A 710 -49.64 46.51 -28.26
N ALA A 711 -49.19 47.61 -28.88
CA ALA A 711 -47.75 47.88 -29.03
C ALA A 711 -47.13 48.65 -27.84
N LYS A 712 -47.91 48.97 -26.81
CA LYS A 712 -47.44 49.71 -25.62
C LYS A 712 -47.65 48.97 -24.29
N VAL A 713 -48.13 47.73 -24.33
CA VAL A 713 -48.29 46.84 -23.15
C VAL A 713 -47.44 45.56 -23.30
N VAL A 714 -46.96 45.25 -24.50
CA VAL A 714 -46.02 44.13 -24.73
C VAL A 714 -44.56 44.54 -24.49
N GLY A 715 -44.26 45.84 -24.39
CA GLY A 715 -42.93 46.35 -24.04
C GLY A 715 -42.61 46.40 -22.54
N ASP A 716 -43.64 46.47 -21.68
CA ASP A 716 -43.46 46.63 -20.23
C ASP A 716 -43.80 45.34 -19.43
N ALA A 717 -43.99 44.21 -20.13
CA ALA A 717 -44.23 42.90 -19.51
C ALA A 717 -43.14 41.85 -19.83
N GLU A 718 -42.13 42.19 -20.64
CA GLU A 718 -40.94 41.37 -20.87
C GLU A 718 -39.73 41.77 -19.99
N GLU A 719 -39.84 42.81 -19.15
CA GLU A 719 -38.78 43.28 -18.24
C GLU A 719 -39.00 42.94 -16.76
N ALA A 720 -39.98 42.08 -16.42
CA ALA A 720 -40.29 41.71 -15.03
C ALA A 720 -40.51 40.20 -14.82
N ALA A 721 -39.85 39.35 -15.60
CA ALA A 721 -39.88 37.90 -15.44
C ALA A 721 -38.50 37.25 -15.64
N GLU A 722 -37.44 37.89 -15.14
CA GLU A 722 -36.15 37.24 -14.86
C GLU A 722 -36.11 36.66 -13.42
N ASP A 723 -37.25 36.29 -12.86
CA ASP A 723 -37.31 35.57 -11.59
C ASP A 723 -36.99 34.09 -11.84
N GLU A 724 -35.77 33.72 -11.43
CA GLU A 724 -35.16 32.40 -11.42
C GLU A 724 -36.17 31.25 -11.27
N GLU A 725 -36.22 30.34 -12.26
CA GLU A 725 -36.82 29.03 -12.05
C GLU A 725 -36.20 28.41 -10.79
N PRO A 726 -36.98 27.95 -9.79
CA PRO A 726 -36.41 27.39 -8.58
C PRO A 726 -35.58 26.15 -8.94
N GLU A 727 -34.26 26.23 -8.73
CA GLU A 727 -33.37 25.10 -8.93
C GLU A 727 -33.84 23.92 -8.06
N LEU A 728 -34.48 22.93 -8.68
CA LEU A 728 -34.88 21.70 -8.02
C LEU A 728 -33.63 21.03 -7.42
N ARG A 729 -33.61 20.91 -6.10
CA ARG A 729 -32.52 20.31 -5.32
C ARG A 729 -32.25 18.91 -5.83
N VAL A 730 -31.13 18.72 -6.52
CA VAL A 730 -30.79 17.42 -7.10
C VAL A 730 -30.30 16.50 -5.99
N ARG A 731 -31.07 15.46 -5.71
CA ARG A 731 -30.73 14.39 -4.77
C ARG A 731 -29.75 13.41 -5.43
N LEU A 732 -28.46 13.60 -5.16
CA LEU A 732 -27.39 12.82 -5.77
C LEU A 732 -27.40 11.36 -5.29
N ASP A 733 -27.84 11.10 -4.07
CA ASP A 733 -28.05 9.75 -3.55
C ASP A 733 -29.03 8.93 -4.42
N LEU A 734 -30.11 9.56 -4.88
CA LEU A 734 -31.07 8.92 -5.79
C LEU A 734 -30.48 8.68 -7.19
N LEU A 735 -29.59 9.54 -7.67
CA LEU A 735 -28.88 9.34 -8.93
C LEU A 735 -27.89 8.18 -8.84
N VAL A 736 -27.20 8.02 -7.71
CA VAL A 736 -26.33 6.87 -7.45
C VAL A 736 -27.15 5.59 -7.45
N GLU A 737 -28.31 5.56 -6.77
CA GLU A 737 -29.22 4.41 -6.80
C GLU A 737 -29.70 4.08 -8.23
N ALA A 738 -29.99 5.11 -9.04
CA ALA A 738 -30.45 4.96 -10.41
C ALA A 738 -29.35 4.52 -11.39
N SER A 739 -28.07 4.71 -11.04
CA SER A 739 -26.91 4.35 -11.89
C SER A 739 -26.68 2.83 -12.03
N GLY A 740 -27.43 2.01 -11.28
CA GLY A 740 -27.29 0.55 -11.23
C GLY A 740 -26.52 0.03 -10.03
N PHE A 741 -26.03 0.91 -9.15
CA PHE A 741 -25.53 0.55 -7.82
C PHE A 741 -26.66 0.68 -6.78
N GLY A 742 -27.62 -0.24 -6.83
CA GLY A 742 -28.82 -0.18 -5.99
C GLY A 742 -28.54 -0.42 -4.50
N ARG A 743 -29.50 -0.04 -3.64
CA ARG A 743 -29.40 -0.13 -2.17
C ARG A 743 -28.91 -1.47 -1.63
N GLN A 744 -29.23 -2.58 -2.30
CA GLN A 744 -28.81 -3.91 -1.86
C GLN A 744 -27.29 -4.11 -1.96
N LEU A 745 -26.67 -3.67 -3.06
CA LEU A 745 -25.21 -3.75 -3.24
C LEU A 745 -24.48 -2.76 -2.34
N GLN A 746 -25.09 -1.58 -2.15
CA GLN A 746 -24.59 -0.58 -1.23
C GLN A 746 -24.56 -1.10 0.20
N ARG A 747 -25.68 -1.65 0.69
CA ARG A 747 -25.75 -2.24 2.03
C ARG A 747 -24.83 -3.45 2.19
N GLU A 748 -24.71 -4.31 1.18
CA GLU A 748 -23.77 -5.44 1.20
C GLU A 748 -22.31 -4.97 1.38
N LEU A 749 -21.93 -3.90 0.69
CA LEU A 749 -20.60 -3.31 0.82
C LEU A 749 -20.44 -2.58 2.17
N GLU A 750 -21.43 -1.81 2.62
CA GLU A 750 -21.39 -1.09 3.90
C GLU A 750 -21.29 -2.04 5.10
N ASP A 751 -22.15 -3.07 5.16
CA ASP A 751 -22.09 -4.13 6.19
C ASP A 751 -20.69 -4.77 6.25
N TYR A 752 -20.07 -4.95 5.09
CA TYR A 752 -18.73 -5.53 4.98
C TYR A 752 -17.64 -4.57 5.46
N MET A 753 -17.71 -3.30 5.06
CA MET A 753 -16.75 -2.27 5.45
C MET A 753 -16.80 -2.03 6.96
N LEU A 754 -17.99 -2.08 7.56
CA LEU A 754 -18.19 -2.10 9.02
C LEU A 754 -17.57 -3.36 9.67
N GLU A 755 -17.77 -4.54 9.10
CA GLU A 755 -17.22 -5.81 9.62
C GLU A 755 -15.69 -5.79 9.69
N ILE A 756 -15.04 -5.25 8.66
CA ILE A 756 -13.58 -5.22 8.55
C ILE A 756 -12.94 -4.01 9.26
N GLY A 757 -13.75 -3.11 9.83
CA GLY A 757 -13.30 -1.90 10.53
C GLY A 757 -12.84 -0.78 9.60
N ASP A 758 -13.26 -0.80 8.34
CA ASP A 758 -12.92 0.21 7.34
C ASP A 758 -13.99 1.33 7.25
N MET A 759 -15.17 1.07 7.83
CA MET A 759 -16.18 2.07 8.16
C MET A 759 -16.37 2.07 9.69
N PRO A 760 -16.49 3.24 10.35
CA PRO A 760 -16.69 3.31 11.80
C PRO A 760 -18.02 2.66 12.21
N ASN A 761 -18.00 1.98 13.37
CA ASN A 761 -19.19 1.33 13.89
C ASN A 761 -19.84 2.18 15.00
N PRO A 762 -21.05 2.73 14.80
CA PRO A 762 -21.72 3.55 15.80
C PRO A 762 -22.20 2.79 17.05
N GLU A 763 -22.20 1.44 17.03
CA GLU A 763 -22.53 0.62 18.22
C GLU A 763 -21.34 0.39 19.16
N VAL A 764 -20.13 0.76 18.73
CA VAL A 764 -18.96 0.79 19.61
C VAL A 764 -18.80 2.24 20.02
N GLU A 765 -19.03 2.57 21.29
CA GLU A 765 -18.62 3.86 21.82
C GLU A 765 -17.12 4.00 21.56
N ASP A 766 -16.76 4.95 20.71
CA ASP A 766 -15.40 5.42 20.55
C ASP A 766 -14.93 5.96 21.91
N ASN A 767 -14.35 5.10 22.74
CA ASN A 767 -13.25 5.52 23.59
C ASN A 767 -12.10 5.85 22.63
N GLU A 768 -12.15 7.02 21.98
CA GLU A 768 -10.98 7.66 21.39
C GLU A 768 -10.10 8.22 22.54
N GLU A 769 -9.67 7.35 23.43
CA GLU A 769 -8.37 7.40 24.07
C GLU A 769 -7.69 6.10 23.66
N GLU A 770 -6.99 6.13 22.52
CA GLU A 770 -5.81 5.32 22.18
C GLU A 770 -5.56 5.36 20.66
N ASP A 771 -4.68 6.26 20.24
CA ASP A 771 -3.54 5.96 19.36
C ASP A 771 -2.50 7.09 19.52
N SER A 772 -2.28 7.47 20.77
CA SER A 772 -1.10 8.20 21.24
C SER A 772 -0.56 7.47 22.47
N GLU A 773 -0.14 6.23 22.27
CA GLU A 773 0.78 5.55 23.18
C GLU A 773 2.05 5.26 22.39
N ASP A 774 3.08 6.04 22.73
CA ASP A 774 4.52 5.74 22.76
C ASP A 774 5.30 7.05 22.52
N GLU A 775 5.10 8.03 23.43
CA GLU A 775 6.08 9.06 23.76
C GLU A 775 6.38 8.90 25.26
N ASP A 776 7.09 7.84 25.62
CA ASP A 776 7.85 7.79 26.88
C ASP A 776 9.16 8.55 26.64
N ASP A 777 9.14 9.88 26.79
CA ASP A 777 10.33 10.65 27.14
C ASP A 777 10.41 10.68 28.68
N ASP A 778 11.25 9.79 29.21
CA ASP A 778 11.84 9.95 30.54
C ASP A 778 12.88 11.08 30.47
N GLU A 779 12.47 12.32 30.76
CA GLU A 779 13.40 13.34 31.25
C GLU A 779 13.03 13.69 32.70
N GLU A 780 13.87 13.20 33.61
CA GLU A 780 13.98 13.68 34.98
C GLU A 780 14.37 15.16 34.96
N GLU A 781 13.56 16.06 35.50
CA GLU A 781 14.06 17.32 36.05
C GLU A 781 13.53 17.55 37.46
N GLU A 782 14.48 17.83 38.35
CA GLU A 782 14.34 18.05 39.77
C GLU A 782 13.51 19.29 40.10
N GLU A 783 12.78 19.21 41.21
CA GLU A 783 12.13 20.32 41.87
C GLU A 783 13.15 21.40 42.26
N ASP A 784 12.88 22.66 41.90
CA ASP A 784 13.26 23.80 42.74
C ASP A 784 12.24 24.93 42.58
N ASP A 785 11.64 25.27 43.72
CA ASP A 785 10.76 26.42 43.95
C ASP A 785 11.51 27.75 43.72
N GLU A 786 10.88 28.73 43.06
CA GLU A 786 11.04 30.14 43.45
C GLU A 786 9.91 31.04 42.88
N GLU A 787 9.22 31.73 43.79
CA GLU A 787 8.26 32.81 43.54
C GLU A 787 8.93 34.06 42.93
N ALA A 788 8.27 34.74 41.98
CA ALA A 788 8.35 36.19 41.86
C ALA A 788 7.17 36.80 41.06
N ASP A 789 6.46 37.73 41.72
CA ASP A 789 5.48 38.67 41.18
C ASP A 789 6.05 39.55 40.03
N ALA A 790 5.22 39.86 39.01
CA ALA A 790 4.64 41.21 38.81
C ALA A 790 4.21 41.56 37.37
N ALA A 791 3.09 42.28 37.33
CA ALA A 791 2.67 43.34 36.38
C ALA A 791 1.83 42.95 35.14
N ALA A 792 0.55 43.33 35.26
CA ALA A 792 -0.49 43.34 34.25
C ALA A 792 -0.31 44.41 33.16
N ALA A 793 -0.73 44.08 31.94
CA ALA A 793 -1.15 45.03 30.91
C ALA A 793 -2.42 44.49 30.22
N ASP A 794 -3.43 45.35 30.14
CA ASP A 794 -4.82 45.17 29.70
C ASP A 794 -4.94 45.05 28.15
N PRO A 795 -5.56 43.98 27.58
CA PRO A 795 -5.74 43.84 26.14
C PRO A 795 -7.21 43.98 25.69
N ASP A 796 -7.91 45.07 26.03
CA ASP A 796 -9.30 45.30 25.59
C ASP A 796 -9.49 46.44 24.55
N ALA A 797 -8.46 46.82 23.79
CA ALA A 797 -8.56 47.92 22.82
C ALA A 797 -8.62 47.54 21.32
N GLU A 798 -8.26 46.32 20.91
CA GLU A 798 -8.17 45.96 19.47
C GLU A 798 -9.32 45.10 18.91
N SER A 799 -10.18 44.53 19.76
CA SER A 799 -11.32 43.70 19.33
C SER A 799 -12.52 44.51 18.79
N SER A 800 -12.69 45.76 19.24
CA SER A 800 -13.87 46.58 18.90
C SER A 800 -13.82 47.16 17.48
N SER A 801 -12.64 47.39 16.92
CA SER A 801 -12.49 48.03 15.58
C SER A 801 -12.80 47.07 14.42
N ALA A 802 -12.50 45.78 14.56
CA ALA A 802 -12.75 44.77 13.53
C ALA A 802 -14.23 44.41 13.42
N ALA A 803 -14.95 44.33 14.55
CA ALA A 803 -16.38 44.07 14.59
C ALA A 803 -17.19 45.22 13.93
N ALA A 804 -16.80 46.47 14.18
CA ALA A 804 -17.45 47.64 13.57
C ALA A 804 -17.25 47.71 12.04
N LYS A 805 -16.09 47.30 11.53
CA LYS A 805 -15.83 47.22 10.07
C LYS A 805 -16.63 46.11 9.39
N LEU A 806 -16.83 44.97 10.05
CA LEU A 806 -17.61 43.86 9.51
C LEU A 806 -19.12 44.18 9.45
N GLU A 807 -19.65 44.89 10.45
CA GLU A 807 -21.03 45.37 10.51
C GLU A 807 -21.31 46.39 9.39
N ALA A 808 -20.36 47.32 9.15
CA ALA A 808 -20.47 48.33 8.10
C ALA A 808 -20.46 47.71 6.67
N LEU A 809 -19.63 46.69 6.44
CA LEU A 809 -19.61 45.93 5.19
C LEU A 809 -20.89 45.11 4.97
N ARG A 810 -21.50 44.60 6.05
CA ARG A 810 -22.77 43.87 6.00
C ARG A 810 -23.93 44.77 5.59
N ILE A 811 -23.98 46.00 6.10
CA ILE A 811 -25.02 46.99 5.78
C ILE A 811 -24.84 47.53 4.35
N HIS A 812 -23.59 47.73 3.89
CA HIS A 812 -23.30 48.20 2.53
C HIS A 812 -23.71 47.18 1.45
N ARG A 813 -23.50 45.88 1.68
CA ARG A 813 -23.91 44.80 0.75
C ARG A 813 -25.41 44.53 0.75
N ALA A 814 -26.09 44.70 1.89
CA ALA A 814 -27.53 44.51 1.99
C ALA A 814 -28.35 45.60 1.25
N LEU A 815 -27.71 46.72 0.90
CA LEU A 815 -28.31 47.83 0.16
C LEU A 815 -28.07 47.75 -1.37
N GLY A 816 -27.47 46.67 -1.87
CA GLY A 816 -27.33 46.41 -3.31
C GLY A 816 -26.35 47.33 -4.04
N ASN A 817 -25.26 47.73 -3.37
CA ASN A 817 -24.24 48.60 -3.94
C ASN A 817 -22.91 47.83 -4.07
N ASP A 818 -22.48 47.57 -5.30
CA ASP A 818 -21.45 46.56 -5.63
C ASP A 818 -20.01 47.12 -5.61
N GLY A 819 -19.82 48.38 -5.22
CA GLY A 819 -18.54 49.07 -5.18
C GLY A 819 -17.85 49.07 -3.81
N ASN A 820 -16.51 49.08 -3.80
CA ASN A 820 -15.68 49.24 -2.60
C ASN A 820 -15.76 50.70 -2.09
N PRO A 821 -16.04 50.98 -0.80
CA PRO A 821 -16.27 52.34 -0.32
C PRO A 821 -15.00 53.20 -0.12
N GLU A 822 -13.85 52.80 -0.65
CA GLU A 822 -12.60 53.58 -0.55
C GLU A 822 -12.26 54.43 -1.80
N ASP A 823 -13.06 54.36 -2.86
CA ASP A 823 -12.86 55.19 -4.05
C ASP A 823 -13.91 56.31 -4.12
N GLU A 824 -13.62 57.48 -3.54
CA GLU A 824 -14.13 58.84 -3.87
C GLU A 824 -13.67 59.83 -2.78
N LEU A 825 -12.61 60.65 -2.95
CA LEU A 825 -12.50 61.98 -3.60
C LEU A 825 -11.31 62.73 -2.92
N PRO A 826 -10.82 63.93 -3.35
CA PRO A 826 -10.87 64.63 -4.63
C PRO A 826 -9.48 65.13 -5.14
N GLU A 827 -9.44 65.67 -6.36
CA GLU A 827 -8.35 66.48 -6.91
C GLU A 827 -8.13 67.79 -6.11
N GLU A 828 -6.87 68.20 -5.85
CA GLU A 828 -6.29 69.50 -6.24
C GLU A 828 -4.85 69.73 -5.69
N THR A 829 -3.89 69.77 -6.64
CA THR A 829 -2.81 70.78 -6.81
C THR A 829 -1.51 70.88 -5.96
N TYR A 830 -0.42 71.18 -6.71
CA TYR A 830 0.92 71.72 -6.36
C TYR A 830 1.88 70.77 -5.59
N THR A 831 3.18 70.60 -5.87
CA THR A 831 4.16 71.12 -6.85
C THR A 831 5.45 70.29 -6.71
N GLU A 832 6.19 70.17 -7.81
CA GLU A 832 7.66 70.05 -7.96
C GLU A 832 8.52 69.64 -6.74
N SER A 833 9.31 68.58 -6.90
CA SER A 833 10.78 68.73 -6.96
C SER A 833 11.46 67.44 -7.40
N GLU A 834 12.49 67.66 -8.20
CA GLU A 834 13.42 66.73 -8.84
C GLU A 834 14.22 65.92 -7.81
N GLU A 835 14.64 64.71 -8.18
CA GLU A 835 16.07 64.35 -8.10
C GLU A 835 16.37 63.10 -8.93
N GLU A 836 17.45 63.24 -9.69
CA GLU A 836 18.03 62.35 -10.69
C GLU A 836 18.68 61.10 -10.05
N SER A 837 18.81 60.01 -10.80
CA SER A 837 20.14 59.55 -11.22
C SER A 837 20.07 58.28 -12.07
N ASP A 838 20.77 58.39 -13.19
CA ASP A 838 20.98 57.41 -14.26
C ASP A 838 21.78 56.18 -13.83
N SER A 839 21.59 55.08 -14.57
CA SER A 839 22.71 54.50 -15.33
C SER A 839 22.23 53.50 -16.39
N GLU A 840 22.45 53.90 -17.65
CA GLU A 840 22.38 53.08 -18.86
C GLU A 840 23.65 52.22 -19.04
N SER A 841 23.52 51.07 -19.72
CA SER A 841 24.30 50.72 -20.93
C SER A 841 23.85 49.33 -21.43
N ASP A 842 23.21 49.20 -22.60
CA ASP A 842 23.80 49.16 -23.97
C ASP A 842 24.35 47.75 -24.30
N SER A 843 24.17 47.08 -25.44
CA SER A 843 23.42 47.20 -26.69
C SER A 843 23.53 45.84 -27.41
N GLY A 844 22.67 45.53 -28.40
CA GLY A 844 22.91 44.38 -29.28
C GLY A 844 21.78 43.92 -30.21
N HIS A 845 21.52 44.70 -31.25
CA HIS A 845 20.53 44.54 -32.33
C HIS A 845 20.46 43.21 -33.12
N SER A 846 19.23 42.85 -33.54
CA SER A 846 18.74 42.58 -34.93
C SER A 846 17.66 41.47 -34.90
N GLY A 847 16.56 41.46 -35.65
CA GLY A 847 15.95 42.32 -36.65
C GLY A 847 14.66 41.62 -37.13
N VAL A 848 13.53 42.33 -36.99
CA VAL A 848 12.26 42.33 -37.76
C VAL A 848 11.82 41.08 -38.56
N ALA A 849 10.66 40.53 -38.20
CA ALA A 849 9.52 40.33 -39.12
C ALA A 849 8.22 40.03 -38.35
N GLN A 850 7.22 40.89 -38.52
CA GLN A 850 5.83 40.70 -38.12
C GLN A 850 5.18 39.58 -38.95
N SER A 851 4.40 38.71 -38.31
CA SER A 851 3.24 38.09 -38.95
C SER A 851 2.20 37.68 -37.91
N ASP A 852 1.00 38.23 -38.09
CA ASP A 852 -0.31 37.86 -37.55
C ASP A 852 -0.44 36.48 -36.89
N TYR A 853 -0.84 36.48 -35.63
CA TYR A 853 -1.58 35.37 -35.02
C TYR A 853 -2.77 35.94 -34.23
N THR A 854 -3.77 36.45 -34.95
CA THR A 854 -5.15 36.44 -34.48
C THR A 854 -5.95 35.56 -35.45
N GLN A 855 -6.26 34.34 -35.02
CA GLN A 855 -7.40 33.50 -35.44
C GLN A 855 -7.12 32.03 -35.09
N TYR A 856 -7.42 31.64 -33.86
CA TYR A 856 -7.95 30.30 -33.61
C TYR A 856 -9.40 30.46 -33.13
N VAL A 857 -10.29 30.37 -34.11
CA VAL A 857 -11.73 30.25 -33.92
C VAL A 857 -11.98 28.98 -33.10
N ARG A 858 -12.42 29.14 -31.85
CA ARG A 858 -13.07 28.06 -31.10
C ARG A 858 -14.30 27.63 -31.91
N ALA A 859 -14.32 26.39 -32.38
CA ALA A 859 -15.52 25.81 -32.97
C ALA A 859 -16.67 25.92 -31.94
N PRO A 860 -17.84 26.48 -32.31
CA PRO A 860 -18.97 26.55 -31.41
C PRO A 860 -19.41 25.13 -31.06
N ARG A 861 -19.36 24.78 -29.76
CA ARG A 861 -19.99 23.57 -29.25
C ARG A 861 -21.50 23.73 -29.48
N ALA A 862 -22.08 22.85 -30.28
CA ALA A 862 -23.54 22.75 -30.39
C ALA A 862 -24.11 22.47 -28.99
N PRO A 863 -25.12 23.24 -28.52
CA PRO A 863 -25.78 22.95 -27.26
C PRO A 863 -26.42 21.58 -27.37
N ARG A 864 -26.01 20.65 -26.50
CA ARG A 864 -26.75 19.40 -26.30
C ARG A 864 -28.06 19.79 -25.65
N ALA A 865 -29.17 19.46 -26.30
CA ALA A 865 -30.51 19.65 -25.74
C ALA A 865 -30.59 18.94 -24.38
N ARG A 866 -30.83 19.72 -23.32
CA ARG A 866 -31.18 19.21 -22.00
C ARG A 866 -32.58 18.57 -22.10
N PRO A 867 -32.83 17.37 -21.56
CA PRO A 867 -34.20 16.93 -21.35
C PRO A 867 -34.90 17.92 -20.42
N ASN A 868 -36.10 18.34 -20.76
CA ASN A 868 -36.88 19.25 -19.94
C ASN A 868 -37.44 18.45 -18.75
N VAL A 869 -36.86 18.62 -17.55
CA VAL A 869 -37.19 17.84 -16.34
C VAL A 869 -38.34 18.48 -15.54
N SER A 870 -39.01 19.50 -16.09
CA SER A 870 -40.08 20.26 -15.41
C SER A 870 -41.41 19.51 -15.25
N LYS A 871 -41.53 18.26 -15.71
CA LYS A 871 -42.67 17.38 -15.43
C LYS A 871 -42.12 16.00 -15.15
N LEU A 872 -42.11 15.50 -13.91
CA LEU A 872 -42.07 14.06 -13.59
C LEU A 872 -42.16 13.84 -12.07
N GLY A 873 -43.19 13.10 -11.65
CA GLY A 873 -43.33 12.56 -10.30
C GLY A 873 -43.20 11.04 -10.34
N ALA A 874 -42.73 10.46 -9.23
CA ALA A 874 -42.49 9.04 -8.96
C ALA A 874 -41.14 8.46 -9.43
N VAL A 875 -40.45 7.86 -8.44
CA VAL A 875 -39.11 7.26 -8.49
C VAL A 875 -38.96 6.17 -9.56
N ASP A 876 -40.05 5.52 -9.95
CA ASP A 876 -40.02 4.46 -10.96
C ASP A 876 -39.87 5.00 -12.39
N GLU A 877 -40.30 6.24 -12.66
CA GLU A 877 -40.19 6.86 -13.99
C GLU A 877 -38.77 7.41 -14.23
N LEU A 878 -38.10 7.91 -13.18
CA LEU A 878 -36.68 8.28 -13.20
C LEU A 878 -35.77 7.07 -13.48
N ARG A 879 -36.10 5.89 -12.92
CA ARG A 879 -35.37 4.64 -13.20
C ARG A 879 -35.42 4.24 -14.68
N GLU A 880 -36.57 4.37 -15.32
CA GLU A 880 -36.70 4.05 -16.75
C GLU A 880 -35.99 5.05 -17.67
N ILE A 881 -36.01 6.34 -17.32
CA ILE A 881 -35.39 7.40 -18.12
C ILE A 881 -33.87 7.32 -18.03
N VAL A 882 -33.32 7.19 -16.82
CA VAL A 882 -31.87 7.01 -16.61
C VAL A 882 -31.39 5.70 -17.23
N ALA A 883 -32.18 4.61 -17.13
CA ALA A 883 -31.86 3.36 -17.82
C ALA A 883 -31.83 3.52 -19.35
N LYS A 884 -32.78 4.26 -19.94
CA LYS A 884 -32.81 4.55 -21.39
C LYS A 884 -31.64 5.45 -21.82
N ASP A 885 -31.26 6.42 -21.01
CA ASP A 885 -30.17 7.35 -21.33
C ASP A 885 -28.80 6.67 -21.24
N ILE A 886 -28.61 5.80 -20.24
CA ILE A 886 -27.45 4.91 -20.15
C ILE A 886 -27.42 3.92 -21.33
N GLU A 887 -28.56 3.35 -21.73
CA GLU A 887 -28.64 2.45 -22.88
C GLU A 887 -28.37 3.17 -24.21
N GLN A 888 -28.77 4.44 -24.36
CA GLN A 888 -28.42 5.30 -25.50
C GLN A 888 -26.93 5.65 -25.52
N GLN A 889 -26.33 5.98 -24.38
CA GLN A 889 -24.88 6.22 -24.27
C GLN A 889 -24.04 4.96 -24.57
N GLN A 890 -24.54 3.78 -24.21
CA GLN A 890 -23.93 2.49 -24.58
C GLN A 890 -24.11 2.16 -26.06
N ARG A 891 -25.26 2.48 -26.67
CA ARG A 891 -25.49 2.30 -28.11
C ARG A 891 -24.64 3.25 -28.97
N GLY A 892 -24.42 4.48 -28.52
CA GLY A 892 -23.57 5.48 -29.19
C GLY A 892 -22.10 5.05 -29.33
N LYS A 893 -21.61 4.15 -28.45
CA LYS A 893 -20.27 3.55 -28.53
C LYS A 893 -20.19 2.28 -29.40
N SER A 894 -21.33 1.74 -29.87
CA SER A 894 -21.39 0.51 -30.68
C SER A 894 -21.59 0.73 -32.18
N GLY A 895 -21.66 1.99 -32.61
CA GLY A 895 -22.03 2.37 -33.97
C GLY A 895 -21.01 2.12 -35.07
N HIS A 896 -20.19 1.07 -35.01
CA HIS A 896 -19.39 0.57 -36.15
C HIS A 896 -19.25 -0.95 -36.06
N HIS A 897 -20.34 -1.69 -36.32
CA HIS A 897 -20.29 -2.97 -37.02
C HIS A 897 -21.72 -3.41 -37.38
N ALA A 898 -22.15 -3.08 -38.59
CA ALA A 898 -23.31 -3.73 -39.21
C ALA A 898 -22.84 -4.76 -40.25
N ARG A 899 -23.45 -5.95 -40.12
CA ARG A 899 -23.69 -7.00 -41.13
C ARG A 899 -22.57 -8.01 -41.44
N LYS A 900 -22.71 -9.18 -40.80
CA LYS A 900 -22.94 -10.45 -41.52
C LYS A 900 -23.69 -11.42 -40.59
N GLY A 901 -24.94 -11.74 -40.94
CA GLY A 901 -25.75 -12.70 -40.19
C GLY A 901 -25.38 -14.14 -40.53
N LEU A 902 -25.72 -15.07 -39.62
CA LEU A 902 -26.20 -16.39 -40.00
C LEU A 902 -26.90 -17.11 -38.82
N ARG A 903 -28.15 -17.51 -39.11
CA ARG A 903 -28.89 -18.71 -38.69
C ARG A 903 -29.26 -18.96 -37.21
N LYS A 904 -30.56 -18.72 -36.96
CA LYS A 904 -31.42 -19.45 -36.00
C LYS A 904 -31.30 -20.97 -36.21
N VAL A 905 -31.09 -21.71 -35.12
CA VAL A 905 -31.35 -23.15 -35.01
C VAL A 905 -32.43 -23.35 -33.96
N GLY A 906 -33.38 -24.23 -34.30
CA GLY A 906 -34.71 -24.32 -33.72
C GLY A 906 -34.80 -24.97 -32.34
N ASN A 907 -35.91 -24.66 -31.69
CA ASN A 907 -36.42 -25.32 -30.49
C ASN A 907 -36.62 -26.83 -30.70
N ALA A 908 -36.17 -27.62 -29.73
CA ALA A 908 -36.66 -28.98 -29.52
C ALA A 908 -36.80 -29.29 -28.01
N LYS A 909 -38.07 -29.27 -27.59
CA LYS A 909 -38.78 -30.01 -26.53
C LYS A 909 -37.95 -30.85 -25.54
N GLY A 910 -38.21 -30.62 -24.25
CA GLY A 910 -37.68 -31.45 -23.16
C GLY A 910 -38.40 -32.77 -22.93
N HIS A 911 -37.78 -33.63 -22.12
CA HIS A 911 -38.47 -34.59 -21.26
C HIS A 911 -37.59 -35.11 -20.11
N LYS A 912 -38.11 -34.86 -18.90
CA LYS A 912 -38.28 -35.74 -17.73
C LYS A 912 -37.08 -36.51 -17.14
N TRP A 913 -36.71 -36.01 -15.97
CA TRP A 913 -36.31 -36.70 -14.74
C TRP A 913 -36.84 -38.14 -14.59
N LYS A 914 -35.94 -39.09 -14.32
CA LYS A 914 -36.25 -40.33 -13.60
C LYS A 914 -35.17 -40.61 -12.57
N SER A 915 -35.60 -40.63 -11.32
CA SER A 915 -34.91 -41.18 -10.16
C SER A 915 -34.85 -42.70 -10.23
N SER A 916 -33.73 -43.28 -9.82
CA SER A 916 -33.74 -44.54 -9.07
C SER A 916 -32.42 -44.71 -8.34
N ALA A 917 -32.50 -44.60 -7.02
CA ALA A 917 -31.52 -45.15 -6.09
C ALA A 917 -31.66 -46.68 -6.09
N SER A 918 -30.55 -47.41 -6.18
CA SER A 918 -30.45 -48.77 -5.67
C SER A 918 -28.99 -49.26 -5.61
N TYR A 919 -28.61 -49.76 -4.44
CA TYR A 919 -27.46 -50.62 -4.12
C TYR A 919 -26.11 -50.00 -3.74
N LEU A 920 -25.98 -49.79 -2.42
CA LEU A 920 -24.81 -50.24 -1.63
C LEU A 920 -24.55 -51.75 -1.86
N THR A 921 -23.29 -52.12 -2.07
CA THR A 921 -22.56 -53.22 -1.40
C THR A 921 -21.13 -53.25 -1.94
N GLY A 922 -20.15 -53.19 -1.04
CA GLY A 922 -18.74 -53.33 -1.40
C GLY A 922 -18.29 -54.78 -1.60
N GLN A 923 -17.14 -54.95 -2.24
CA GLN A 923 -16.01 -55.78 -1.81
C GLN A 923 -15.03 -55.98 -2.97
N ASN A 924 -13.75 -55.82 -2.65
CA ASN A 924 -12.57 -56.49 -3.21
C ASN A 924 -12.42 -56.66 -4.73
N SER A 925 -11.37 -56.04 -5.27
CA SER A 925 -10.29 -56.80 -5.92
C SER A 925 -9.05 -55.93 -6.05
N ALA A 926 -7.92 -56.48 -5.58
CA ALA A 926 -6.57 -55.98 -5.78
C ALA A 926 -6.27 -55.70 -7.25
N TRP A 927 -5.56 -54.61 -7.53
CA TRP A 927 -4.26 -54.51 -8.21
C TRP A 927 -3.73 -53.08 -8.05
#